data_AF-A0A835KYS5-F1
#
_entry.id   AF-A0A835KYS5-F1
#
_cell.length_a   1.000
_cell.length_b   1.000
_cell.length_c   1.000
_cell.angle_alpha   90.00
_cell.angle_beta   90.00
_cell.angle_gamma   90.00
#
_symmetry.space_group_name_H-M   'P 1'
#
loop_
_entity.id
_entity.type
_entity.pdbx_description
1 polymer ?
#
loop_
_entity_poly.entity_id
_entity_poly.type
_entity_poly.pdbx_seq_one_letter_code
_entity_poly.pdbx_strand_id
1 'polypeptide(L)'
;MFEAALSAYHGYVSSVLNYGVCGATRLMPIEFLNFKNGASENMPKYVFTYFNGKGVGEPSRLLLAFGGEGFEDHRVAEIDWPNYKPKTPFGQMPLIKFDGKTYAQSLSIARYLGKKYGLAGDSIEDALEIDQNVDLINDLRSRGAIAYYEEDEAVKKTKYAEYNKNDFPNLLKNLNDIIIKNNGHIALGKLTWGDFVFAGMFDYIKDLLVVPDLEKKYPAFQKVVDNVYSIPKVKAYADALSFKNMSKYVFYYFDGKGLGEPVRLLLAYGDEGFKDHRVAFKDWPAFKPNTPFGQMPLLEFDGKKYAQSLSIARYLGKKYGLAGDSLEDALEIDQNVDLINDLRAKAAIASYEKDEAVKEKKYAEFNKDVFPAMLENLNKIITKNNGHVALGKLTWGDFVFAGMFDYLKHLLVVPDLEKKYPAFQKVVDNVYSIPKVKTYADAYVVHYFNGKGLGEPIRLLLAYGDEGFEDHRVAGKDWAEYKKTTLFGQLPMIEFDGKRYAQATSICRYLGKKYGLAGDTPEEALEIDQFVDLLNDFRMKAATVVYEKDEKIKEQKFEEYSKNVFPEYLDRFNTIIEKNNGYAIGKLSWADFYFAGFFDSLKTILRIPDLGNRFPVFQKVVDHVYSIPKVKAYADAVGPTEF
;
A
#
# COMPACT_ATOMS: atom_id res chain seq x y z
N MET A 1 -54.18 -17.36 25.12
CA MET A 1 -54.63 -17.19 26.52
C MET A 1 -54.03 -18.36 27.28
N PHE A 2 -53.33 -18.23 28.37
CA PHE A 2 -52.95 -17.15 29.27
C PHE A 2 -51.88 -17.83 30.14
N GLU A 3 -50.69 -17.24 30.23
CA GLU A 3 -50.11 -16.81 31.50
C GLU A 3 -49.73 -17.87 32.55
N ALA A 4 -48.65 -17.52 33.24
CA ALA A 4 -48.27 -17.91 34.59
C ALA A 4 -47.58 -19.27 34.76
N ALA A 5 -46.32 -19.29 34.31
CA ALA A 5 -45.31 -20.21 34.80
C ALA A 5 -45.00 -19.96 36.29
N LEU A 6 -45.11 -21.05 37.05
CA LEU A 6 -44.57 -21.34 38.38
C LEU A 6 -43.13 -20.80 38.54
N SER A 7 -42.72 -20.16 39.64
CA SER A 7 -42.68 -20.61 41.04
C SER A 7 -41.86 -21.89 41.27
N ALA A 8 -40.55 -21.72 41.52
CA ALA A 8 -39.77 -22.62 42.38
C ALA A 8 -38.69 -21.82 43.11
N TYR A 9 -39.10 -21.07 44.14
CA TYR A 9 -38.25 -20.43 45.13
C TYR A 9 -38.90 -20.67 46.49
N HIS A 10 -38.17 -21.30 47.42
CA HIS A 10 -38.35 -21.48 48.88
C HIS A 10 -37.55 -22.77 49.18
N GLY A 11 -36.53 -22.83 50.02
CA GLY A 11 -36.04 -21.99 51.10
C GLY A 11 -35.43 -22.96 52.13
N TYR A 12 -34.43 -22.55 52.91
CA TYR A 12 -34.29 -22.87 54.35
C TYR A 12 -33.02 -22.23 54.92
N VAL A 13 -33.21 -21.39 55.92
CA VAL A 13 -32.20 -20.75 56.78
C VAL A 13 -32.55 -21.10 58.24
N SER A 14 -31.55 -21.41 59.06
CA SER A 14 -31.49 -21.31 60.53
C SER A 14 -30.26 -22.11 61.00
N SER A 15 -29.41 -21.77 61.97
CA SER A 15 -29.09 -20.62 62.86
C SER A 15 -27.75 -21.03 63.56
N VAL A 16 -26.95 -20.17 64.20
CA VAL A 16 -26.88 -20.06 65.68
C VAL A 16 -25.68 -19.13 66.06
N LEU A 17 -26.01 -18.08 66.84
CA LEU A 17 -25.28 -17.31 67.90
C LEU A 17 -23.97 -16.54 67.57
N ASN A 18 -23.89 -15.20 67.68
CA ASN A 18 -23.98 -14.23 68.80
C ASN A 18 -22.73 -14.04 69.68
N TYR A 19 -22.41 -12.74 69.92
CA TYR A 19 -21.52 -12.04 70.90
C TYR A 19 -20.37 -11.28 70.22
N GLY A 20 -20.14 -9.97 70.36
CA GLY A 20 -20.85 -8.86 70.99
C GLY A 20 -19.99 -7.58 70.93
N VAL A 21 -20.65 -6.42 71.08
CA VAL A 21 -20.16 -5.16 71.65
C VAL A 21 -19.16 -4.26 70.87
N CYS A 22 -19.75 -3.20 70.28
CA CYS A 22 -19.48 -1.77 70.48
C CYS A 22 -18.06 -1.18 70.29
N GLY A 23 -17.99 -0.09 69.52
CA GLY A 23 -16.91 0.90 69.66
C GLY A 23 -16.63 1.72 68.40
N ALA A 24 -17.32 2.85 68.25
CA ALA A 24 -17.00 3.84 67.23
C ALA A 24 -15.73 4.64 67.61
N THR A 25 -14.76 4.79 66.71
CA THR A 25 -14.01 6.04 66.53
C THR A 25 -13.24 6.08 65.20
N ARG A 26 -13.23 7.28 64.63
CA ARG A 26 -12.63 7.74 63.38
C ARG A 26 -11.10 7.77 63.48
N LEU A 27 -10.36 7.44 62.41
CA LEU A 27 -9.11 8.06 61.93
C LEU A 27 -8.52 7.28 60.72
N MET A 28 -8.21 7.99 59.63
CA MET A 28 -7.25 7.59 58.57
C MET A 28 -5.80 7.74 59.13
N PRO A 29 -4.73 7.02 58.66
CA PRO A 29 -4.19 7.14 57.27
C PRO A 29 -3.39 5.93 56.66
N ILE A 30 -3.27 5.91 55.31
CA ILE A 30 -2.06 5.78 54.40
C ILE A 30 -1.00 4.68 54.76
N GLU A 31 -0.45 3.76 53.94
CA GLU A 31 -0.18 3.62 52.49
C GLU A 31 0.29 2.18 52.09
N PHE A 32 0.64 2.02 50.79
CA PHE A 32 1.25 0.91 50.01
C PHE A 32 0.25 0.04 49.19
N LEU A 33 -0.10 0.42 47.94
CA LEU A 33 0.62 0.26 46.63
C LEU A 33 0.91 -1.22 46.29
N ASN A 34 0.76 -1.80 45.09
CA ASN A 34 0.37 -1.48 43.70
C ASN A 34 0.21 -2.88 43.03
N PHE A 35 -0.60 -3.15 42.00
CA PHE A 35 -0.52 -2.66 40.63
C PHE A 35 -1.88 -2.87 39.94
N LYS A 36 -2.48 -1.78 39.45
CA LYS A 36 -3.41 -1.83 38.32
C LYS A 36 -2.64 -1.36 37.10
N ASN A 37 -2.43 -2.23 36.12
CA ASN A 37 -2.11 -1.78 34.77
C ASN A 37 -3.40 -1.25 34.15
N GLY A 38 -3.58 0.06 34.25
CA GLY A 38 -4.43 0.80 33.33
C GLY A 38 -3.68 0.99 32.01
N ALA A 39 -4.23 0.44 30.94
CA ALA A 39 -4.01 0.94 29.59
C ALA A 39 -5.39 1.21 29.01
N SER A 40 -5.84 2.46 29.11
CA SER A 40 -6.83 2.96 28.17
C SER A 40 -6.16 2.97 26.79
N GLU A 41 -6.66 2.19 25.85
CA GLU A 41 -6.25 2.32 24.45
C GLU A 41 -6.58 3.75 23.99
N ASN A 42 -5.53 4.58 23.85
CA ASN A 42 -5.64 5.95 23.39
C ASN A 42 -6.06 5.95 21.92
N MET A 43 -7.37 6.06 21.65
CA MET A 43 -7.83 6.52 20.34
C MET A 43 -7.17 7.88 20.05
N PRO A 44 -6.59 8.08 18.85
CA PRO A 44 -5.96 9.34 18.51
C PRO A 44 -7.00 10.46 18.56
N LYS A 45 -6.69 11.51 19.32
CA LYS A 45 -7.60 12.65 19.52
C LYS A 45 -7.93 13.41 18.23
N TYR A 46 -7.01 13.35 17.28
CA TYR A 46 -7.11 13.99 15.97
C TYR A 46 -6.86 12.97 14.86
N VAL A 47 -7.69 13.00 13.83
CA VAL A 47 -7.40 12.38 12.53
C VAL A 47 -7.20 13.48 11.51
N PHE A 48 -6.00 13.60 10.96
CA PHE A 48 -5.67 14.58 9.93
C PHE A 48 -5.60 13.87 8.58
N THR A 49 -6.41 14.30 7.61
CA THR A 49 -6.46 13.70 6.28
C THR A 49 -5.86 14.64 5.24
N TYR A 50 -4.83 14.18 4.52
CA TYR A 50 -4.24 14.90 3.39
C TYR A 50 -3.49 13.96 2.43
N PHE A 51 -2.95 14.49 1.33
CA PHE A 51 -2.11 13.72 0.41
C PHE A 51 -0.81 13.22 1.07
N ASN A 52 -0.13 12.26 0.41
CA ASN A 52 1.18 11.77 0.84
C ASN A 52 2.33 12.80 0.69
N GLY A 53 2.05 14.02 0.21
CA GLY A 53 3.00 15.13 0.15
C GLY A 53 2.84 16.13 1.30
N LYS A 54 3.77 17.09 1.39
CA LYS A 54 3.71 18.23 2.34
C LYS A 54 2.57 19.19 1.96
N GLY A 55 2.76 19.95 0.88
CA GLY A 55 1.76 20.86 0.30
C GLY A 55 1.08 21.78 1.32
N VAL A 56 -0.20 22.08 1.10
CA VAL A 56 -1.01 22.90 2.02
C VAL A 56 -1.44 22.16 3.30
N GLY A 57 -1.15 20.86 3.42
CA GLY A 57 -1.48 20.06 4.60
C GLY A 57 -0.39 20.08 5.67
N GLU A 58 0.88 20.26 5.27
CA GLU A 58 2.02 20.22 6.18
C GLU A 58 1.97 21.21 7.35
N PRO A 59 1.50 22.47 7.18
CA PRO A 59 1.35 23.38 8.32
C PRO A 59 0.56 22.80 9.49
N SER A 60 -0.52 22.06 9.18
CA SER A 60 -1.37 21.45 10.21
C SER A 60 -0.68 20.26 10.89
N ARG A 61 0.09 19.46 10.13
CA ARG A 61 0.91 18.38 10.68
C ARG A 61 1.99 18.90 11.63
N LEU A 62 2.70 19.95 11.23
CA LEU A 62 3.74 20.56 12.08
C LEU A 62 3.12 21.17 13.35
N LEU A 63 1.94 21.78 13.26
CA LEU A 63 1.21 22.30 14.43
C LEU A 63 0.70 21.19 15.36
N LEU A 64 0.18 20.07 14.82
CA LEU A 64 -0.21 18.91 15.62
C LEU A 64 1.00 18.27 16.32
N ALA A 65 2.14 18.17 15.62
CA ALA A 65 3.40 17.73 16.19
C ALA A 65 3.87 18.66 17.33
N PHE A 66 3.78 19.98 17.12
CA PHE A 66 4.09 20.98 18.16
C PHE A 66 3.23 20.80 19.41
N GLY A 67 1.92 20.59 19.25
CA GLY A 67 1.00 20.29 20.34
C GLY A 67 1.40 19.04 21.13
N GLY A 68 1.83 17.99 20.43
CA GLY A 68 2.32 16.74 21.03
C GLY A 68 1.23 15.86 21.63
N GLU A 69 -0.03 16.04 21.23
CA GLU A 69 -1.18 15.24 21.69
C GLU A 69 -1.34 13.91 20.92
N GLY A 70 -0.47 13.63 19.94
CA GLY A 70 -0.61 12.50 19.02
C GLY A 70 -1.78 12.70 18.03
N PHE A 71 -1.60 12.26 16.79
CA PHE A 71 -2.65 12.29 15.79
C PHE A 71 -2.47 11.14 14.80
N GLU A 72 -3.58 10.71 14.21
CA GLU A 72 -3.59 9.81 13.06
C GLU A 72 -3.38 10.64 11.79
N ASP A 73 -2.30 10.38 11.05
CA ASP A 73 -2.01 11.00 9.75
C ASP A 73 -2.56 10.11 8.64
N HIS A 74 -3.84 10.29 8.31
CA HIS A 74 -4.53 9.55 7.27
C HIS A 74 -4.14 10.11 5.89
N ARG A 75 -3.33 9.34 5.15
CA ARG A 75 -2.74 9.78 3.87
C ARG A 75 -3.50 9.20 2.69
N VAL A 76 -4.07 10.08 1.87
CA VAL A 76 -4.79 9.73 0.65
C VAL A 76 -3.79 9.71 -0.52
N ALA A 77 -3.68 8.60 -1.25
CA ALA A 77 -2.87 8.56 -2.46
C ALA A 77 -3.54 9.38 -3.58
N GLU A 78 -2.76 9.95 -4.49
CA GLU A 78 -3.33 10.76 -5.60
C GLU A 78 -4.32 9.97 -6.45
N ILE A 79 -4.06 8.67 -6.63
CA ILE A 79 -4.95 7.76 -7.37
C ILE A 79 -6.31 7.57 -6.69
N ASP A 80 -6.39 7.73 -5.37
CA ASP A 80 -7.64 7.60 -4.61
C ASP A 80 -8.42 8.92 -4.54
N TRP A 81 -7.80 10.03 -4.94
CA TRP A 81 -8.39 11.37 -4.82
C TRP A 81 -9.73 11.51 -5.54
N PRO A 82 -9.91 11.07 -6.80
CA PRO A 82 -11.19 11.22 -7.49
C PRO A 82 -12.36 10.58 -6.73
N ASN A 83 -12.10 9.50 -5.99
CA ASN A 83 -13.10 8.76 -5.20
C ASN A 83 -13.29 9.33 -3.80
N TYR A 84 -12.24 9.94 -3.25
CA TYR A 84 -12.30 10.60 -1.95
C TYR A 84 -12.93 11.99 -2.04
N LYS A 85 -12.71 12.72 -3.14
CA LYS A 85 -13.17 14.09 -3.36
C LYS A 85 -14.67 14.31 -3.09
N PRO A 86 -15.60 13.46 -3.57
CA PRO A 86 -17.03 13.61 -3.30
C PRO A 86 -17.40 13.47 -1.81
N LYS A 87 -16.54 12.82 -1.00
CA LYS A 87 -16.74 12.60 0.44
C LYS A 87 -16.23 13.77 1.29
N THR A 88 -15.53 14.72 0.68
CA THR A 88 -14.99 15.89 1.39
C THR A 88 -16.04 17.02 1.42
N PRO A 89 -16.12 17.81 2.49
CA PRO A 89 -17.15 18.86 2.61
C PRO A 89 -17.19 19.88 1.48
N PHE A 90 -16.04 20.14 0.83
CA PHE A 90 -15.88 21.18 -0.19
C PHE A 90 -15.23 20.68 -1.49
N GLY A 91 -15.14 19.37 -1.70
CA GLY A 91 -14.38 18.81 -2.84
C GLY A 91 -12.87 19.08 -2.76
N GLN A 92 -12.33 19.29 -1.55
CA GLN A 92 -10.96 19.73 -1.28
C GLN A 92 -10.41 19.10 0.02
N MET A 93 -9.09 19.02 0.12
CA MET A 93 -8.33 18.64 1.32
C MET A 93 -7.31 19.75 1.64
N PRO A 94 -6.83 19.88 2.89
CA PRO A 94 -6.88 18.92 4.03
C PRO A 94 -8.18 18.91 4.82
N LEU A 95 -8.36 17.84 5.61
CA LEU A 95 -9.40 17.67 6.61
C LEU A 95 -8.80 17.40 8.00
N ILE A 96 -9.50 17.78 9.06
CA ILE A 96 -9.21 17.34 10.42
C ILE A 96 -10.51 16.87 11.09
N LYS A 97 -10.45 15.73 11.78
CA LYS A 97 -11.56 15.18 12.55
C LYS A 97 -11.20 15.06 14.02
N PHE A 98 -12.07 15.57 14.87
CA PHE A 98 -12.01 15.44 16.33
C PHE A 98 -13.43 15.60 16.89
N ASP A 99 -13.71 15.04 18.06
CA ASP A 99 -15.03 15.09 18.73
C ASP A 99 -16.20 14.70 17.80
N GLY A 100 -15.97 13.70 16.93
CA GLY A 100 -16.97 13.20 15.99
C GLY A 100 -17.30 14.12 14.81
N LYS A 101 -16.66 15.29 14.69
CA LYS A 101 -16.90 16.27 13.62
C LYS A 101 -15.69 16.40 12.69
N THR A 102 -15.97 16.62 11.41
CA THR A 102 -14.96 16.85 10.36
C THR A 102 -14.93 18.32 9.96
N TYR A 103 -13.75 18.91 9.92
CA TYR A 103 -13.48 20.27 9.48
C TYR A 103 -12.55 20.24 8.26
N ALA A 104 -12.63 21.27 7.42
CA ALA A 104 -11.85 21.39 6.19
C ALA A 104 -11.26 22.81 6.06
N GLN A 105 -10.44 23.04 5.03
CA GLN A 105 -9.67 24.27 4.73
C GLN A 105 -8.36 24.38 5.51
N SER A 106 -7.23 24.36 4.78
CA SER A 106 -5.88 24.33 5.35
C SER A 106 -5.60 25.47 6.33
N LEU A 107 -5.88 26.71 5.94
CA LEU A 107 -5.62 27.88 6.79
C LEU A 107 -6.55 27.94 8.01
N SER A 108 -7.81 27.52 7.86
CA SER A 108 -8.73 27.45 8.99
C SER A 108 -8.28 26.43 10.03
N ILE A 109 -7.82 25.26 9.60
CA ILE A 109 -7.28 24.21 10.46
C ILE A 109 -5.99 24.71 11.14
N ALA A 110 -5.06 25.28 10.38
CA ALA A 110 -3.81 25.81 10.92
C ALA A 110 -4.07 26.93 11.96
N ARG A 111 -4.97 27.86 11.67
CA ARG A 111 -5.36 28.94 12.60
C ARG A 111 -6.00 28.38 13.88
N TYR A 112 -6.89 27.38 13.77
CA TYR A 112 -7.49 26.72 14.93
C TYR A 112 -6.44 26.09 15.83
N LEU A 113 -5.52 25.29 15.24
CA LEU A 113 -4.43 24.66 15.99
C LEU A 113 -3.48 25.71 16.58
N GLY A 114 -3.20 26.78 15.83
CA GLY A 114 -2.43 27.93 16.28
C GLY A 114 -3.02 28.57 17.54
N LYS A 115 -4.32 28.90 17.52
CA LYS A 115 -5.04 29.42 18.69
C LYS A 115 -4.99 28.45 19.86
N LYS A 116 -5.26 27.16 19.59
CA LYS A 116 -5.24 26.11 20.61
C LYS A 116 -3.87 26.00 21.30
N TYR A 117 -2.78 26.16 20.55
CA TYR A 117 -1.41 26.03 21.07
C TYR A 117 -0.77 27.36 21.47
N GLY A 118 -1.55 28.43 21.62
CA GLY A 118 -1.06 29.72 22.10
C GLY A 118 -0.18 30.48 21.11
N LEU A 119 -0.32 30.19 19.81
CA LEU A 119 0.49 30.76 18.73
C LEU A 119 -0.22 31.88 17.95
N ALA A 120 -1.37 32.37 18.44
CA ALA A 120 -2.22 33.37 17.78
C ALA A 120 -2.03 34.81 18.29
N GLY A 121 -1.00 35.04 19.10
CA GLY A 121 -0.79 36.33 19.77
C GLY A 121 -1.68 36.52 21.00
N ASP A 122 -1.49 37.65 21.68
CA ASP A 122 -2.12 37.96 22.97
C ASP A 122 -3.32 38.91 22.82
N SER A 123 -3.48 39.54 21.65
CA SER A 123 -4.53 40.52 21.35
C SER A 123 -5.25 40.23 20.02
N ILE A 124 -6.37 40.91 19.76
CA ILE A 124 -7.05 40.81 18.47
C ILE A 124 -6.24 41.49 17.35
N GLU A 125 -5.46 42.51 17.69
CA GLU A 125 -4.52 43.19 16.80
C GLU A 125 -3.35 42.27 16.43
N ASP A 126 -2.83 41.50 17.39
CA ASP A 126 -1.80 40.49 17.14
C ASP A 126 -2.31 39.42 16.16
N ALA A 127 -3.53 38.93 16.41
CA ALA A 127 -4.17 37.94 15.56
C ALA A 127 -4.39 38.48 14.13
N LEU A 128 -4.81 39.75 14.01
CA LEU A 128 -4.95 40.44 12.74
C LEU A 128 -3.61 40.56 12.00
N GLU A 129 -2.52 40.88 12.71
CA GLU A 129 -1.18 40.95 12.11
C GLU A 129 -0.72 39.59 11.56
N ILE A 130 -0.95 38.51 12.30
CA ILE A 130 -0.60 37.17 11.82
C ILE A 130 -1.46 36.80 10.60
N ASP A 131 -2.77 37.07 10.66
CA ASP A 131 -3.71 36.75 9.58
C ASP A 131 -3.34 37.44 8.26
N GLN A 132 -3.09 38.75 8.27
CA GLN A 132 -2.72 39.47 7.03
C GLN A 132 -1.41 38.95 6.41
N ASN A 133 -0.43 38.56 7.24
CA ASN A 133 0.85 38.06 6.74
C ASN A 133 0.71 36.64 6.18
N VAL A 134 -0.15 35.81 6.78
CA VAL A 134 -0.52 34.49 6.25
C VAL A 134 -1.30 34.62 4.93
N ASP A 135 -2.20 35.58 4.83
CA ASP A 135 -2.94 35.83 3.60
C ASP A 135 -1.99 36.27 2.47
N LEU A 136 -0.97 37.07 2.77
CA LEU A 136 0.09 37.41 1.81
C LEU A 136 0.87 36.16 1.32
N ILE A 137 1.17 35.21 2.21
CA ILE A 137 1.80 33.93 1.83
C ILE A 137 0.86 33.13 0.91
N ASN A 138 -0.44 33.12 1.23
CA ASN A 138 -1.42 32.42 0.42
C ASN A 138 -1.66 33.07 -0.96
N ASP A 139 -1.55 34.40 -1.04
CA ASP A 139 -1.59 35.18 -2.28
C ASP A 139 -0.42 34.84 -3.21
N LEU A 140 0.77 34.63 -2.65
CA LEU A 140 1.94 34.15 -3.40
C LEU A 140 1.73 32.73 -3.90
N ARG A 141 1.35 31.82 -2.99
CA ARG A 141 1.11 30.41 -3.29
C ARG A 141 -0.03 30.22 -4.30
N SER A 142 -1.11 30.98 -4.20
CA SER A 142 -2.27 30.85 -5.09
C SER A 142 -1.93 31.19 -6.53
N ARG A 143 -1.22 32.29 -6.78
CA ARG A 143 -0.70 32.67 -8.09
C ARG A 143 0.26 31.62 -8.65
N GLY A 144 1.19 31.14 -7.82
CA GLY A 144 2.08 30.02 -8.16
C GLY A 144 1.30 28.78 -8.61
N ALA A 145 0.30 28.37 -7.83
CA ALA A 145 -0.55 27.22 -8.16
C ALA A 145 -1.35 27.40 -9.47
N ILE A 146 -1.88 28.61 -9.73
CA ILE A 146 -2.62 28.92 -10.96
C ILE A 146 -1.75 28.76 -12.22
N ALA A 147 -0.45 29.07 -12.12
CA ALA A 147 0.50 28.86 -13.21
C ALA A 147 0.99 27.40 -13.26
N TYR A 148 1.38 26.83 -12.12
CA TYR A 148 1.97 25.50 -12.03
C TYR A 148 1.05 24.39 -12.54
N TYR A 149 -0.24 24.43 -12.15
CA TYR A 149 -1.22 23.41 -12.53
C TYR A 149 -1.98 23.74 -13.83
N GLU A 150 -1.55 24.74 -14.60
CA GLU A 150 -2.10 24.97 -15.94
C GLU A 150 -1.73 23.79 -16.87
N GLU A 151 -2.69 23.27 -17.62
CA GLU A 151 -2.48 22.11 -18.50
C GLU A 151 -1.91 22.54 -19.86
N ASP A 152 -2.31 23.71 -20.36
CA ASP A 152 -1.79 24.25 -21.61
C ASP A 152 -0.40 24.89 -21.40
N GLU A 153 0.63 24.32 -22.03
CA GLU A 153 2.02 24.77 -21.87
C GLU A 153 2.27 26.21 -22.36
N ALA A 154 1.54 26.67 -23.39
CA ALA A 154 1.67 28.05 -23.87
C ALA A 154 1.02 29.05 -22.90
N VAL A 155 -0.13 28.70 -22.34
CA VAL A 155 -0.81 29.49 -21.29
C VAL A 155 0.02 29.50 -20.01
N LYS A 156 0.56 28.35 -19.59
CA LYS A 156 1.45 28.21 -18.44
C LYS A 156 2.65 29.15 -18.54
N LYS A 157 3.35 29.12 -19.68
CA LYS A 157 4.50 30.00 -19.94
C LYS A 157 4.11 31.48 -19.89
N THR A 158 2.93 31.82 -20.41
CA THR A 158 2.40 33.20 -20.38
C THR A 158 2.11 33.66 -18.95
N LYS A 159 1.41 32.84 -18.15
CA LYS A 159 1.11 33.12 -16.73
C LYS A 159 2.39 33.31 -15.93
N TYR A 160 3.37 32.43 -16.09
CA TYR A 160 4.66 32.59 -15.41
C TYR A 160 5.40 33.86 -15.84
N ALA A 161 5.37 34.22 -17.13
CA ALA A 161 5.99 35.47 -17.58
C ALA A 161 5.32 36.70 -16.95
N GLU A 162 3.99 36.69 -16.82
CA GLU A 162 3.22 37.75 -16.16
C GLU A 162 3.54 37.83 -14.66
N TYR A 163 3.40 36.73 -13.93
CA TYR A 163 3.64 36.71 -12.48
C TYR A 163 5.09 37.00 -12.11
N ASN A 164 6.06 36.52 -12.88
CA ASN A 164 7.48 36.85 -12.66
C ASN A 164 7.79 38.33 -12.88
N LYS A 165 7.00 39.02 -13.70
CA LYS A 165 7.18 40.46 -13.97
C LYS A 165 6.44 41.33 -12.96
N ASN A 166 5.20 40.97 -12.63
CA ASN A 166 4.26 41.88 -11.95
C ASN A 166 4.03 41.53 -10.47
N ASP A 167 4.04 40.24 -10.11
CA ASP A 167 3.54 39.77 -8.82
C ASP A 167 4.65 39.22 -7.91
N PHE A 168 5.34 38.15 -8.33
CA PHE A 168 6.29 37.42 -7.49
C PHE A 168 7.40 38.30 -6.91
N PRO A 169 8.06 39.20 -7.67
CA PRO A 169 9.11 40.04 -7.10
C PRO A 169 8.63 40.91 -5.93
N ASN A 170 7.43 41.50 -6.06
CA ASN A 170 6.86 42.39 -5.04
C ASN A 170 6.39 41.58 -3.82
N LEU A 171 5.70 40.47 -4.03
CA LEU A 171 5.22 39.60 -2.94
C LEU A 171 6.38 39.00 -2.14
N LEU A 172 7.40 38.49 -2.83
CA LEU A 172 8.60 37.93 -2.19
C LEU A 172 9.39 38.99 -1.43
N LYS A 173 9.55 40.19 -2.02
CA LYS A 173 10.20 41.31 -1.33
C LYS A 173 9.43 41.72 -0.08
N ASN A 174 8.12 41.92 -0.17
CA ASN A 174 7.29 42.32 0.98
C ASN A 174 7.35 41.27 2.09
N LEU A 175 7.24 39.98 1.75
CA LEU A 175 7.35 38.90 2.72
C LEU A 175 8.74 38.86 3.38
N ASN A 176 9.80 39.09 2.60
CA ASN A 176 11.16 39.17 3.15
C ASN A 176 11.33 40.36 4.11
N ASP A 177 10.79 41.53 3.75
CA ASP A 177 10.86 42.72 4.60
C ASP A 177 10.10 42.52 5.92
N ILE A 178 8.93 41.85 5.87
CA ILE A 178 8.17 41.43 7.05
C ILE A 178 9.02 40.51 7.93
N ILE A 179 9.63 39.47 7.35
CA ILE A 179 10.42 38.49 8.11
C ILE A 179 11.65 39.14 8.74
N ILE A 180 12.35 40.02 8.03
CA ILE A 180 13.49 40.77 8.58
C ILE A 180 13.04 41.65 9.74
N LYS A 181 11.94 42.41 9.57
CA LYS A 181 11.38 43.26 10.63
C LYS A 181 11.00 42.46 11.87
N ASN A 182 10.50 41.24 11.68
CA ASN A 182 10.08 40.33 12.73
C ASN A 182 11.20 39.35 13.15
N ASN A 183 12.47 39.71 12.94
CA ASN A 183 13.64 38.95 13.40
C ASN A 183 13.65 37.46 12.98
N GLY A 184 13.17 37.14 11.78
CA GLY A 184 13.09 35.77 11.29
C GLY A 184 11.79 35.05 11.65
N HIS A 185 10.73 35.81 11.95
CA HIS A 185 9.38 35.29 12.15
C HIS A 185 8.37 35.91 11.19
N ILE A 186 7.22 35.27 11.01
CA ILE A 186 6.16 35.81 10.14
C ILE A 186 5.46 37.03 10.76
N ALA A 187 5.36 37.13 12.08
CA ALA A 187 4.68 38.25 12.76
C ALA A 187 5.22 38.44 14.19
N LEU A 188 4.95 39.60 14.79
CA LEU A 188 5.14 39.88 16.22
C LEU A 188 6.56 39.72 16.79
N GLY A 189 7.58 39.51 15.94
CA GLY A 189 8.94 39.20 16.37
C GLY A 189 9.10 37.89 17.15
N LYS A 190 8.09 37.00 17.15
CA LYS A 190 8.08 35.74 17.93
C LYS A 190 7.43 34.61 17.12
N LEU A 191 7.58 33.37 17.60
CA LEU A 191 6.94 32.20 16.97
C LEU A 191 5.40 32.31 17.01
N THR A 192 4.78 32.17 15.84
CA THR A 192 3.34 32.22 15.60
C THR A 192 2.91 31.06 14.71
N TRP A 193 1.60 30.84 14.55
CA TRP A 193 1.12 29.81 13.61
C TRP A 193 1.42 30.17 12.14
N GLY A 194 1.67 31.45 11.85
CA GLY A 194 2.14 31.90 10.54
C GLY A 194 3.50 31.31 10.16
N ASP A 195 4.40 31.14 11.13
CA ASP A 195 5.72 30.50 10.90
C ASP A 195 5.56 29.06 10.45
N PHE A 196 4.64 28.30 11.06
CA PHE A 196 4.33 26.92 10.65
C PHE A 196 3.71 26.85 9.25
N VAL A 197 2.87 27.83 8.90
CA VAL A 197 2.31 27.95 7.54
C VAL A 197 3.42 28.17 6.52
N PHE A 198 4.31 29.12 6.77
CA PHE A 198 5.42 29.39 5.85
C PHE A 198 6.39 28.20 5.78
N ALA A 199 6.87 27.69 6.91
CA ALA A 199 7.84 26.60 6.96
C ALA A 199 7.30 25.29 6.37
N GLY A 200 6.03 24.95 6.63
CA GLY A 200 5.39 23.75 6.08
C GLY A 200 5.20 23.81 4.56
N MET A 201 5.00 25.00 4.00
CA MET A 201 4.82 25.20 2.56
C MET A 201 6.08 25.65 1.83
N PHE A 202 7.22 25.82 2.50
CA PHE A 202 8.39 26.47 1.89
C PHE A 202 8.90 25.75 0.63
N ASP A 203 9.15 24.45 0.71
CA ASP A 203 9.55 23.63 -0.45
C ASP A 203 8.47 23.67 -1.55
N TYR A 204 7.20 23.59 -1.16
CA TYR A 204 6.08 23.63 -2.10
C TYR A 204 6.00 24.97 -2.84
N ILE A 205 6.25 26.09 -2.15
CA ILE A 205 6.31 27.43 -2.75
C ILE A 205 7.49 27.51 -3.73
N LYS A 206 8.65 26.94 -3.41
CA LYS A 206 9.80 26.90 -4.34
C LYS A 206 9.44 26.23 -5.65
N ASP A 207 8.73 25.11 -5.57
CA ASP A 207 8.27 24.35 -6.74
C ASP A 207 7.22 25.15 -7.54
N LEU A 208 6.21 25.70 -6.88
CA LEU A 208 5.14 26.49 -7.50
C LEU A 208 5.66 27.75 -8.21
N LEU A 209 6.74 28.34 -7.72
CA LEU A 209 7.35 29.54 -8.29
C LEU A 209 8.43 29.22 -9.32
N VAL A 210 8.88 27.96 -9.40
CA VAL A 210 10.04 27.52 -10.20
C VAL A 210 11.31 28.28 -9.78
N VAL A 211 11.53 28.40 -8.47
CA VAL A 211 12.70 29.05 -7.88
C VAL A 211 13.35 28.10 -6.85
N PRO A 212 14.13 27.10 -7.29
CA PRO A 212 14.68 26.07 -6.42
C PRO A 212 15.72 26.58 -5.41
N ASP A 213 16.26 27.78 -5.62
CA ASP A 213 17.25 28.44 -4.75
C ASP A 213 16.67 29.67 -4.01
N LEU A 214 15.37 29.65 -3.69
CA LEU A 214 14.67 30.80 -3.11
C LEU A 214 15.33 31.31 -1.81
N GLU A 215 15.81 30.39 -0.97
CA GLU A 215 16.55 30.64 0.26
C GLU A 215 17.88 31.39 0.03
N LYS A 216 18.53 31.20 -1.13
CA LYS A 216 19.76 31.94 -1.46
C LYS A 216 19.44 33.40 -1.81
N LYS A 217 18.27 33.63 -2.43
CA LYS A 217 17.80 34.98 -2.77
C LYS A 217 17.26 35.72 -1.54
N TYR A 218 16.60 35.01 -0.65
CA TYR A 218 16.00 35.56 0.57
C TYR A 218 16.41 34.72 1.79
N PRO A 219 17.63 34.93 2.34
CA PRO A 219 18.14 34.15 3.47
C PRO A 219 17.25 34.19 4.72
N ALA A 220 16.47 35.27 4.89
CA ALA A 220 15.53 35.40 5.99
C ALA A 220 14.44 34.31 5.98
N PHE A 221 14.10 33.77 4.81
CA PHE A 221 13.12 32.68 4.69
C PHE A 221 13.62 31.39 5.34
N GLN A 222 14.90 31.07 5.14
CA GLN A 222 15.51 29.90 5.78
C GLN A 222 15.47 30.01 7.29
N LYS A 223 15.63 31.21 7.85
CA LYS A 223 15.54 31.44 9.29
C LYS A 223 14.15 31.06 9.85
N VAL A 224 13.06 31.35 9.15
CA VAL A 224 11.70 30.93 9.56
C VAL A 224 11.59 29.40 9.56
N VAL A 225 12.10 28.75 8.51
CA VAL A 225 12.12 27.29 8.39
C VAL A 225 12.90 26.67 9.55
N ASP A 226 14.12 27.15 9.81
CA ASP A 226 14.98 26.65 10.87
C ASP A 226 14.35 26.85 12.25
N ASN A 227 13.71 28.01 12.49
CA ASN A 227 13.00 28.30 13.73
C ASN A 227 11.88 27.30 14.02
N VAL A 228 11.17 26.80 13.00
CA VAL A 228 10.10 25.80 13.16
C VAL A 228 10.67 24.38 13.29
N TYR A 229 11.57 23.98 12.38
CA TYR A 229 12.09 22.61 12.33
C TYR A 229 13.12 22.29 13.42
N SER A 230 13.66 23.31 14.12
CA SER A 230 14.51 23.10 15.30
C SER A 230 13.72 22.78 16.58
N ILE A 231 12.39 22.98 16.59
CA ILE A 231 11.55 22.69 17.75
C ILE A 231 11.55 21.17 17.99
N PRO A 232 11.92 20.66 19.18
CA PRO A 232 12.18 19.23 19.39
C PRO A 232 11.05 18.30 18.95
N LYS A 233 9.79 18.65 19.24
CA LYS A 233 8.63 17.83 18.84
C LYS A 233 8.40 17.83 17.33
N VAL A 234 8.60 18.99 16.68
CA VAL A 234 8.48 19.14 15.23
C VAL A 234 9.62 18.39 14.53
N LYS A 235 10.84 18.51 15.06
CA LYS A 235 12.00 17.75 14.62
C LYS A 235 11.77 16.24 14.72
N ALA A 236 11.29 15.76 15.86
CA ALA A 236 10.99 14.34 16.06
C ALA A 236 9.94 13.84 15.04
N TYR A 237 8.92 14.65 14.74
CA TYR A 237 7.94 14.35 13.69
C TYR A 237 8.58 14.28 12.30
N ALA A 238 9.37 15.29 11.92
CA ALA A 238 10.03 15.36 10.63
C ALA A 238 11.03 14.20 10.42
N ASP A 239 11.81 13.88 11.45
CA ASP A 239 12.74 12.76 11.45
C ASP A 239 11.95 11.43 11.33
N ALA A 240 10.85 11.23 12.08
CA ALA A 240 10.04 10.01 12.00
C ALA A 240 9.39 9.78 10.62
N LEU A 241 9.01 10.84 9.91
CA LEU A 241 8.51 10.74 8.54
C LEU A 241 9.58 10.30 7.54
N SER A 242 10.83 10.73 7.74
CA SER A 242 11.95 10.33 6.89
C SER A 242 12.23 8.82 6.94
N PHE A 243 11.85 8.15 8.03
CA PHE A 243 11.94 6.69 8.19
C PHE A 243 10.69 5.93 7.75
N LYS A 244 9.51 6.56 7.69
CA LYS A 244 8.22 5.88 7.44
C LYS A 244 7.68 6.00 6.02
N ASN A 245 8.12 6.97 5.20
CA ASN A 245 7.36 7.34 4.01
C ASN A 245 8.10 7.49 2.68
N MET A 246 9.27 6.89 2.55
CA MET A 246 9.73 6.50 1.21
C MET A 246 10.24 5.08 1.28
N SER A 247 9.62 4.17 0.52
CA SER A 247 10.41 3.09 -0.04
C SER A 247 11.59 3.77 -0.74
N LYS A 248 12.78 3.67 -0.16
CA LYS A 248 13.99 4.38 -0.64
C LYS A 248 14.24 4.11 -2.13
N TYR A 249 13.75 2.98 -2.60
CA TYR A 249 13.83 2.50 -3.96
C TYR A 249 12.47 2.41 -4.63
N VAL A 250 12.38 2.86 -5.88
CA VAL A 250 11.35 2.42 -6.83
C VAL A 250 12.04 1.60 -7.91
N PHE A 251 11.60 0.35 -8.09
CA PHE A 251 12.15 -0.55 -9.09
C PHE A 251 11.18 -0.67 -10.27
N TYR A 252 11.65 -0.42 -11.48
CA TYR A 252 10.83 -0.48 -12.70
C TYR A 252 11.23 -1.68 -13.54
N TYR A 253 10.28 -2.60 -13.77
CA TYR A 253 10.49 -3.71 -14.69
C TYR A 253 9.17 -4.23 -15.27
N PHE A 254 9.23 -5.19 -16.20
CA PHE A 254 8.03 -5.85 -16.70
C PHE A 254 7.35 -6.72 -15.61
N ASP A 255 6.08 -7.05 -15.85
CA ASP A 255 5.33 -8.00 -15.02
C ASP A 255 5.80 -9.45 -15.24
N GLY A 256 7.00 -9.73 -14.72
CA GLY A 256 7.68 -11.03 -14.77
C GLY A 256 9.06 -10.96 -14.12
N LYS A 257 9.65 -12.13 -13.86
CA LYS A 257 10.98 -12.27 -13.24
C LYS A 257 12.10 -11.74 -14.14
N GLY A 258 12.43 -12.49 -15.19
CA GLY A 258 13.37 -12.10 -16.25
C GLY A 258 14.67 -11.48 -15.73
N LEU A 259 15.10 -10.38 -16.37
CA LEU A 259 16.28 -9.61 -15.97
C LEU A 259 16.05 -8.75 -14.71
N GLY A 260 14.81 -8.62 -14.23
CA GLY A 260 14.48 -7.79 -13.07
C GLY A 260 14.55 -8.52 -11.74
N GLU A 261 14.31 -9.83 -11.74
CA GLU A 261 14.29 -10.66 -10.52
C GLU A 261 15.58 -10.58 -9.69
N PRO A 262 16.79 -10.62 -10.28
CA PRO A 262 18.01 -10.44 -9.49
C PRO A 262 18.00 -9.19 -8.61
N VAL A 263 17.44 -8.09 -9.13
CA VAL A 263 17.36 -6.82 -8.40
C VAL A 263 16.31 -6.89 -7.30
N ARG A 264 15.15 -7.52 -7.56
CA ARG A 264 14.12 -7.74 -6.53
C ARG A 264 14.63 -8.57 -5.37
N LEU A 265 15.31 -9.69 -5.65
CA LEU A 265 15.92 -10.55 -4.63
C LEU A 265 16.98 -9.80 -3.82
N LEU A 266 17.81 -8.96 -4.46
CA LEU A 266 18.79 -8.12 -3.77
C LEU A 266 18.13 -7.02 -2.92
N LEU A 267 17.06 -6.39 -3.39
CA LEU A 267 16.30 -5.41 -2.61
C LEU A 267 15.62 -6.07 -1.40
N ALA A 268 15.07 -7.28 -1.57
CA ALA A 268 14.53 -8.07 -0.47
C ALA A 268 15.60 -8.47 0.55
N TYR A 269 16.80 -8.85 0.09
CA TYR A 269 17.94 -9.12 0.97
C TYR A 269 18.34 -7.89 1.80
N GLY A 270 18.37 -6.72 1.16
CA GLY A 270 18.70 -5.44 1.80
C GLY A 270 17.66 -4.96 2.81
N ASP A 271 16.38 -5.32 2.63
CA ASP A 271 15.28 -5.09 3.58
C ASP A 271 15.10 -3.61 3.98
N GLU A 272 15.30 -2.72 3.00
CA GLU A 272 15.08 -1.28 3.13
C GLU A 272 13.71 -0.84 2.56
N GLY A 273 12.89 -1.81 2.13
CA GLY A 273 11.65 -1.58 1.42
C GLY A 273 11.84 -1.01 0.00
N PHE A 274 11.04 -1.46 -0.96
CA PHE A 274 11.02 -0.90 -2.31
C PHE A 274 9.61 -0.92 -2.89
N LYS A 275 9.31 0.03 -3.77
CA LYS A 275 8.09 0.00 -4.59
C LYS A 275 8.39 -0.72 -5.89
N ASP A 276 7.73 -1.85 -6.15
CA ASP A 276 7.82 -2.57 -7.42
C ASP A 276 6.85 -1.95 -8.44
N HIS A 277 7.37 -1.17 -9.37
CA HIS A 277 6.61 -0.56 -10.45
C HIS A 277 6.66 -1.47 -11.70
N ARG A 278 5.62 -2.28 -11.86
CA ARG A 278 5.48 -3.19 -13.00
C ARG A 278 4.91 -2.47 -14.23
N VAL A 279 5.67 -2.43 -15.31
CA VAL A 279 5.29 -1.83 -16.59
C VAL A 279 4.73 -2.92 -17.51
N ALA A 280 3.45 -2.80 -17.89
CA ALA A 280 2.87 -3.74 -18.85
C ALA A 280 3.52 -3.58 -20.24
N PHE A 281 3.66 -4.68 -20.99
CA PHE A 281 4.30 -4.67 -22.32
C PHE A 281 3.67 -3.67 -23.30
N LYS A 282 2.36 -3.42 -23.19
CA LYS A 282 1.65 -2.46 -24.04
C LYS A 282 1.92 -1.00 -23.69
N ASP A 283 2.32 -0.71 -22.45
CA ASP A 283 2.65 0.64 -21.99
C ASP A 283 4.13 0.96 -22.21
N TRP A 284 4.93 -0.07 -22.49
CA TRP A 284 6.36 0.06 -22.77
C TRP A 284 6.68 1.08 -23.87
N PRO A 285 5.99 1.13 -25.03
CA PRO A 285 6.27 2.15 -26.05
C PRO A 285 6.16 3.59 -25.53
N ALA A 286 5.21 3.86 -24.64
CA ALA A 286 5.01 5.18 -24.03
C ALA A 286 5.98 5.44 -22.87
N PHE A 287 6.37 4.40 -22.13
CA PHE A 287 7.33 4.51 -21.02
C PHE A 287 8.79 4.58 -21.50
N LYS A 288 9.12 3.94 -22.63
CA LYS A 288 10.48 3.82 -23.18
C LYS A 288 11.23 5.15 -23.32
N PRO A 289 10.62 6.25 -23.82
CA PRO A 289 11.27 7.56 -23.86
C PRO A 289 11.71 8.10 -22.50
N ASN A 290 11.10 7.64 -21.40
CA ASN A 290 11.43 8.05 -20.03
C ASN A 290 12.54 7.21 -19.39
N THR A 291 13.18 6.34 -20.16
CA THR A 291 14.27 5.47 -19.69
C THR A 291 15.63 5.97 -20.21
N PRO A 292 16.71 5.91 -19.41
CA PRO A 292 18.02 6.47 -19.82
C PRO A 292 18.58 5.90 -21.13
N PHE A 293 18.31 4.62 -21.42
CA PHE A 293 18.87 3.90 -22.57
C PHE A 293 17.82 3.25 -23.47
N GLY A 294 16.54 3.60 -23.32
CA GLY A 294 15.46 2.93 -24.05
C GLY A 294 15.27 1.46 -23.64
N GLN A 295 15.62 1.10 -22.40
CA GLN A 295 15.62 -0.27 -21.86
C GLN A 295 15.21 -0.31 -20.38
N MET A 296 14.76 -1.47 -19.91
CA MET A 296 14.49 -1.80 -18.50
C MET A 296 15.32 -3.03 -18.09
N PRO A 297 15.64 -3.23 -16.79
CA PRO A 297 15.09 -2.55 -15.60
C PRO A 297 15.67 -1.18 -15.27
N LEU A 298 14.97 -0.45 -14.40
CA LEU A 298 15.45 0.78 -13.75
C LEU A 298 15.37 0.66 -12.22
N LEU A 299 16.31 1.30 -11.52
CA LEU A 299 16.22 1.56 -10.09
C LEU A 299 16.25 3.07 -9.86
N GLU A 300 15.23 3.59 -9.18
CA GLU A 300 15.12 5.00 -8.82
C GLU A 300 15.31 5.19 -7.32
N PHE A 301 16.18 6.14 -6.97
CA PHE A 301 16.38 6.62 -5.60
C PHE A 301 17.00 8.02 -5.68
N ASP A 302 16.77 8.84 -4.65
CA ASP A 302 17.23 10.23 -4.57
C ASP A 302 16.87 11.06 -5.83
N GLY A 303 15.66 10.83 -6.37
CA GLY A 303 15.14 11.52 -7.56
C GLY A 303 15.84 11.17 -8.89
N LYS A 304 16.69 10.14 -8.92
CA LYS A 304 17.45 9.74 -10.12
C LYS A 304 17.20 8.28 -10.51
N LYS A 305 17.03 8.05 -11.82
CA LYS A 305 16.87 6.71 -12.43
C LYS A 305 18.20 6.16 -12.92
N TYR A 306 18.54 4.96 -12.47
CA TYR A 306 19.69 4.17 -12.92
C TYR A 306 19.19 2.98 -13.72
N ALA A 307 19.91 2.59 -14.78
CA ALA A 307 19.52 1.50 -15.68
C ALA A 307 20.62 0.42 -15.74
N GLN A 308 20.33 -0.67 -16.46
CA GLN A 308 21.15 -1.88 -16.63
C GLN A 308 21.08 -2.83 -15.42
N SER A 309 20.47 -4.00 -15.62
CA SER A 309 20.21 -4.99 -14.56
C SER A 309 21.47 -5.38 -13.78
N LEU A 310 22.57 -5.69 -14.49
CA LEU A 310 23.83 -6.08 -13.85
C LEU A 310 24.51 -4.94 -13.09
N SER A 311 24.45 -3.71 -13.62
CA SER A 311 25.00 -2.54 -12.92
C SER A 311 24.23 -2.24 -11.64
N ILE A 312 22.91 -2.36 -11.68
CA ILE A 312 22.03 -2.20 -10.52
C ILE A 312 22.30 -3.33 -9.51
N ALA A 313 22.37 -4.58 -9.96
CA ALA A 313 22.66 -5.74 -9.11
C ALA A 313 24.03 -5.61 -8.43
N ARG A 314 25.07 -5.21 -9.17
CA ARG A 314 26.42 -4.95 -8.62
C ARG A 314 26.42 -3.82 -7.61
N TYR A 315 25.69 -2.73 -7.86
CA TYR A 315 25.56 -1.62 -6.91
C TYR A 315 24.94 -2.09 -5.59
N LEU A 316 23.81 -2.79 -5.65
CA LEU A 316 23.15 -3.36 -4.47
C LEU A 316 24.04 -4.40 -3.79
N GLY A 317 24.74 -5.22 -4.57
CA GLY A 317 25.72 -6.19 -4.09
C GLY A 317 26.82 -5.53 -3.26
N LYS A 318 27.46 -4.47 -3.77
CA LYS A 318 28.45 -3.69 -3.03
C LYS A 318 27.87 -3.08 -1.77
N LYS A 319 26.68 -2.48 -1.88
CA LYS A 319 25.98 -1.85 -0.75
C LYS A 319 25.67 -2.85 0.38
N TYR A 320 25.33 -4.08 0.03
CA TYR A 320 24.95 -5.13 0.99
C TYR A 320 26.10 -6.07 1.36
N GLY A 321 27.35 -5.71 1.05
CA GLY A 321 28.53 -6.49 1.44
C GLY A 321 28.71 -7.81 0.67
N LEU A 322 28.12 -7.93 -0.52
CA LEU A 322 28.13 -9.14 -1.35
C LEU A 322 29.14 -9.09 -2.50
N ALA A 323 30.04 -8.10 -2.52
CA ALA A 323 31.01 -7.87 -3.59
C ALA A 323 32.41 -8.44 -3.32
N GLY A 324 32.56 -9.23 -2.25
CA GLY A 324 33.86 -9.73 -1.78
C GLY A 324 34.66 -8.70 -0.99
N ASP A 325 35.82 -9.10 -0.50
CA ASP A 325 36.65 -8.32 0.42
C ASP A 325 37.83 -7.62 -0.27
N SER A 326 38.10 -7.98 -1.54
CA SER A 326 39.23 -7.49 -2.34
C SER A 326 38.81 -7.08 -3.76
N LEU A 327 39.72 -6.43 -4.49
CA LEU A 327 39.49 -6.11 -5.91
C LEU A 327 39.50 -7.38 -6.77
N GLU A 328 40.33 -8.35 -6.39
CA GLU A 328 40.42 -9.67 -7.01
C GLU A 328 39.14 -10.48 -6.79
N ASP A 329 38.55 -10.40 -5.60
CA ASP A 329 37.25 -11.01 -5.29
C ASP A 329 36.15 -10.41 -6.19
N ALA A 330 36.11 -9.07 -6.29
CA ALA A 330 35.15 -8.38 -7.13
C ALA A 330 35.31 -8.76 -8.62
N LEU A 331 36.56 -8.90 -9.08
CA LEU A 331 36.89 -9.35 -10.43
C LEU A 331 36.45 -10.79 -10.69
N GLU A 332 36.61 -11.71 -9.73
CA GLU A 332 36.10 -13.08 -9.84
C GLU A 332 34.58 -13.13 -9.94
N ILE A 333 33.87 -12.33 -9.12
CA ILE A 333 32.41 -12.27 -9.20
C ILE A 333 31.98 -11.69 -10.57
N ASP A 334 32.60 -10.60 -11.00
CA ASP A 334 32.26 -9.92 -12.26
C ASP A 334 32.43 -10.86 -13.47
N GLN A 335 33.57 -11.55 -13.60
CA GLN A 335 33.80 -12.43 -14.76
C GLN A 335 32.81 -13.61 -14.80
N ASN A 336 32.45 -14.17 -13.64
CA ASN A 336 31.52 -15.30 -13.57
C ASN A 336 30.09 -14.84 -13.90
N VAL A 337 29.69 -13.65 -13.44
CA VAL A 337 28.41 -13.04 -13.81
C VAL A 337 28.35 -12.70 -15.30
N ASP A 338 29.44 -12.19 -15.88
CA ASP A 338 29.50 -11.90 -17.31
C ASP A 338 29.36 -13.18 -18.14
N LEU A 339 29.95 -14.30 -17.71
CA LEU A 339 29.75 -15.61 -18.34
C LEU A 339 28.28 -16.07 -18.30
N ILE A 340 27.59 -15.89 -17.16
CA ILE A 340 26.15 -16.17 -17.03
C ILE A 340 25.35 -15.29 -18.01
N ASN A 341 25.70 -14.00 -18.09
CA ASN A 341 25.03 -13.06 -18.97
C ASN A 341 25.28 -13.35 -20.46
N ASP A 342 26.46 -13.82 -20.83
CA ASP A 342 26.79 -14.23 -22.20
C ASP A 342 25.98 -15.46 -22.63
N LEU A 343 25.82 -16.44 -21.74
CA LEU A 343 24.96 -17.60 -21.98
C LEU A 343 23.52 -17.14 -22.24
N ARG A 344 23.00 -16.30 -21.34
CA ARG A 344 21.67 -15.68 -21.45
C ARG A 344 21.54 -14.89 -22.76
N ALA A 345 22.59 -14.17 -23.19
CA ALA A 345 22.61 -13.39 -24.44
C ALA A 345 22.41 -14.27 -25.67
N LYS A 346 23.19 -15.34 -25.76
CA LYS A 346 23.12 -16.27 -26.88
C LYS A 346 21.78 -17.00 -26.90
N ALA A 347 21.28 -17.42 -25.74
CA ALA A 347 19.96 -18.04 -25.62
C ALA A 347 18.83 -17.10 -26.04
N ALA A 348 18.90 -15.82 -25.66
CA ALA A 348 17.93 -14.81 -26.08
C ALA A 348 17.92 -14.56 -27.60
N ILE A 349 19.08 -14.62 -28.28
CA ILE A 349 19.17 -14.47 -29.74
C ILE A 349 18.41 -15.58 -30.49
N ALA A 350 18.41 -16.80 -29.95
CA ALA A 350 17.63 -17.91 -30.50
C ALA A 350 16.16 -17.78 -30.08
N SER A 351 15.88 -17.59 -28.79
CA SER A 351 14.51 -17.58 -28.26
C SER A 351 13.62 -16.49 -28.84
N TYR A 352 14.17 -15.30 -29.10
CA TYR A 352 13.42 -14.15 -29.63
C TYR A 352 13.46 -14.02 -31.16
N GLU A 353 14.02 -15.01 -31.86
CA GLU A 353 13.87 -15.10 -33.30
C GLU A 353 12.39 -15.33 -33.66
N LYS A 354 11.89 -14.59 -34.65
CA LYS A 354 10.48 -14.63 -35.07
C LYS A 354 10.24 -15.64 -36.18
N ASP A 355 11.25 -15.89 -37.01
CA ASP A 355 11.17 -16.92 -38.04
C ASP A 355 11.46 -18.29 -37.41
N GLU A 356 10.46 -19.18 -37.42
CA GLU A 356 10.56 -20.49 -36.76
C GLU A 356 11.65 -21.38 -37.37
N ALA A 357 11.91 -21.30 -38.68
CA ALA A 357 12.96 -22.09 -39.31
C ALA A 357 14.36 -21.58 -38.93
N VAL A 358 14.54 -20.25 -38.87
CA VAL A 358 15.79 -19.64 -38.39
C VAL A 358 16.00 -19.92 -36.90
N LYS A 359 14.94 -19.88 -36.10
CA LYS A 359 14.96 -20.20 -34.67
C LYS A 359 15.40 -21.65 -34.42
N GLU A 360 14.80 -22.61 -35.11
CA GLU A 360 15.17 -24.02 -35.03
C GLU A 360 16.65 -24.22 -35.39
N LYS A 361 17.10 -23.60 -36.49
CA LYS A 361 18.51 -23.65 -36.91
C LYS A 361 19.46 -23.07 -35.87
N LYS A 362 19.16 -21.91 -35.29
CA LYS A 362 19.96 -21.28 -34.22
C LYS A 362 20.07 -22.19 -32.99
N TYR A 363 18.95 -22.79 -32.57
CA TYR A 363 18.97 -23.74 -31.46
C TYR A 363 19.80 -24.99 -31.79
N ALA A 364 19.69 -25.55 -33.00
CA ALA A 364 20.51 -26.68 -33.41
C ALA A 364 22.01 -26.36 -33.37
N GLU A 365 22.41 -25.18 -33.85
CA GLU A 365 23.81 -24.71 -33.82
C GLU A 365 24.31 -24.49 -32.38
N PHE A 366 23.53 -23.81 -31.54
CA PHE A 366 23.93 -23.55 -30.16
C PHE A 366 23.91 -24.79 -29.27
N ASN A 367 22.97 -25.71 -29.48
CA ASN A 367 22.89 -26.96 -28.73
C ASN A 367 24.01 -27.96 -29.05
N LYS A 368 24.66 -27.82 -30.21
CA LYS A 368 25.76 -28.70 -30.61
C LYS A 368 26.98 -28.50 -29.71
N ASP A 369 27.49 -27.26 -29.64
CA ASP A 369 28.79 -26.97 -29.01
C ASP A 369 28.75 -25.78 -28.02
N VAL A 370 27.84 -24.81 -28.21
CA VAL A 370 27.87 -23.54 -27.48
C VAL A 370 27.25 -23.66 -26.08
N PHE A 371 25.97 -24.02 -25.99
CA PHE A 371 25.31 -24.15 -24.69
C PHE A 371 25.92 -25.26 -23.82
N PRO A 372 26.23 -26.47 -24.35
CA PRO A 372 26.87 -27.50 -23.54
C PRO A 372 28.20 -27.04 -22.94
N ALA A 373 29.08 -26.39 -23.71
CA ALA A 373 30.37 -25.93 -23.22
C ALA A 373 30.24 -24.84 -22.16
N MET A 374 29.36 -23.85 -22.36
CA MET A 374 29.14 -22.78 -21.38
C MET A 374 28.51 -23.29 -20.09
N LEU A 375 27.52 -24.19 -20.18
CA LEU A 375 26.88 -24.81 -19.03
C LEU A 375 27.86 -25.68 -18.24
N GLU A 376 28.73 -26.44 -18.92
CA GLU A 376 29.75 -27.25 -18.26
C GLU A 376 30.80 -26.40 -17.54
N ASN A 377 31.20 -25.27 -18.14
CA ASN A 377 32.10 -24.31 -17.49
C ASN A 377 31.46 -23.70 -16.25
N LEU A 378 30.20 -23.27 -16.33
CA LEU A 378 29.45 -22.77 -15.16
C LEU A 378 29.31 -23.85 -14.08
N ASN A 379 29.04 -25.10 -14.47
CA ASN A 379 28.94 -26.22 -13.52
C ASN A 379 30.25 -26.46 -12.78
N LYS A 380 31.40 -26.40 -13.47
CA LYS A 380 32.72 -26.50 -12.85
C LYS A 380 32.99 -25.36 -11.87
N ILE A 381 32.68 -24.12 -12.26
CA ILE A 381 32.82 -22.93 -11.39
C ILE A 381 31.97 -23.10 -10.13
N ILE A 382 30.69 -23.38 -10.29
CA ILE A 382 29.74 -23.47 -9.17
C ILE A 382 30.08 -24.66 -8.26
N THR A 383 30.47 -25.80 -8.82
CA THR A 383 30.91 -26.97 -8.04
C THR A 383 32.17 -26.66 -7.23
N LYS A 384 33.17 -26.02 -7.84
CA LYS A 384 34.40 -25.58 -7.15
C LYS A 384 34.08 -24.60 -6.01
N ASN A 385 33.08 -23.74 -6.21
CA ASN A 385 32.62 -22.76 -5.24
C ASN A 385 31.50 -23.29 -4.32
N ASN A 386 31.41 -24.61 -4.12
CA ASN A 386 30.50 -25.25 -3.17
C ASN A 386 29.00 -24.88 -3.36
N GLY A 387 28.56 -24.64 -4.60
CA GLY A 387 27.20 -24.19 -4.87
C GLY A 387 27.01 -22.68 -4.79
N HIS A 388 28.09 -21.91 -4.96
CA HIS A 388 28.05 -20.47 -5.14
C HIS A 388 28.64 -20.05 -6.48
N VAL A 389 28.27 -18.87 -6.98
CA VAL A 389 28.77 -18.35 -8.26
C VAL A 389 30.25 -17.96 -8.17
N ALA A 390 30.75 -17.53 -7.02
CA ALA A 390 32.14 -17.12 -6.83
C ALA A 390 32.58 -17.30 -5.36
N LEU A 391 33.91 -17.32 -5.11
CA LEU A 391 34.52 -17.21 -3.77
C LEU A 391 34.15 -18.28 -2.73
N GLY A 392 33.38 -19.30 -3.10
CA GLY A 392 32.87 -20.31 -2.15
C GLY A 392 31.88 -19.77 -1.11
N LYS A 393 31.35 -18.55 -1.28
CA LYS A 393 30.42 -17.89 -0.35
C LYS A 393 29.33 -17.12 -1.10
N LEU A 394 28.30 -16.68 -0.39
CA LEU A 394 27.22 -15.86 -0.95
C LEU A 394 27.76 -14.52 -1.47
N THR A 395 27.45 -14.21 -2.73
CA THR A 395 27.82 -12.99 -3.47
C THR A 395 26.62 -12.48 -4.26
N TRP A 396 26.71 -11.27 -4.82
CA TRP A 396 25.64 -10.74 -5.66
C TRP A 396 25.49 -11.53 -6.97
N GLY A 397 26.51 -12.30 -7.37
CA GLY A 397 26.43 -13.22 -8.50
C GLY A 397 25.44 -14.36 -8.28
N ASP A 398 25.29 -14.85 -7.04
CA ASP A 398 24.31 -15.87 -6.69
C ASP A 398 22.87 -15.38 -6.93
N PHE A 399 22.59 -14.13 -6.56
CA PHE A 399 21.29 -13.50 -6.80
C PHE A 399 20.99 -13.31 -8.30
N VAL A 400 22.01 -12.99 -9.10
CA VAL A 400 21.89 -12.93 -10.56
C VAL A 400 21.53 -14.30 -11.13
N PHE A 401 22.26 -15.34 -10.73
CA PHE A 401 22.03 -16.69 -11.21
C PHE A 401 20.65 -17.21 -10.77
N ALA A 402 20.33 -17.12 -9.47
CA ALA A 402 19.07 -17.60 -8.92
C ALA A 402 17.86 -16.87 -9.52
N GLY A 403 17.91 -15.53 -9.61
CA GLY A 403 16.82 -14.73 -10.17
C GLY A 403 16.59 -14.97 -11.67
N MET A 404 17.64 -15.34 -12.42
CA MET A 404 17.53 -15.66 -13.84
C MET A 404 17.33 -17.16 -14.12
N PHE A 405 17.31 -18.04 -13.12
CA PHE A 405 17.39 -19.49 -13.34
C PHE A 405 16.23 -20.04 -14.18
N ASP A 406 14.98 -19.73 -13.80
CA ASP A 406 13.79 -20.14 -14.57
C ASP A 406 13.76 -19.50 -15.96
N TYR A 407 14.23 -18.25 -16.06
CA TYR A 407 14.32 -17.54 -17.34
C TYR A 407 15.36 -18.19 -18.26
N LEU A 408 16.50 -18.63 -17.74
CA LEU A 408 17.51 -19.38 -18.46
C LEU A 408 16.98 -20.72 -18.94
N LYS A 409 16.27 -21.48 -18.09
CA LYS A 409 15.62 -22.75 -18.48
C LYS A 409 14.70 -22.56 -19.67
N HIS A 410 13.90 -21.49 -19.64
CA HIS A 410 13.01 -21.14 -20.75
C HIS A 410 13.78 -20.77 -22.03
N LEU A 411 14.76 -19.87 -21.94
CA LEU A 411 15.55 -19.43 -23.09
C LEU A 411 16.41 -20.55 -23.71
N LEU A 412 16.85 -21.51 -22.90
CA LEU A 412 17.66 -22.65 -23.36
C LEU A 412 16.80 -23.81 -23.87
N VAL A 413 15.50 -23.81 -23.57
CA VAL A 413 14.58 -24.94 -23.83
C VAL A 413 15.05 -26.21 -23.10
N VAL A 414 15.51 -26.04 -21.85
CA VAL A 414 15.96 -27.14 -20.97
C VAL A 414 15.19 -27.05 -19.64
N PRO A 415 13.96 -27.59 -19.58
CA PRO A 415 13.07 -27.44 -18.42
C PRO A 415 13.54 -28.21 -17.18
N ASP A 416 14.54 -29.08 -17.29
CA ASP A 416 15.11 -29.92 -16.25
C ASP A 416 16.61 -29.66 -16.02
N LEU A 417 17.06 -28.42 -16.28
CA LEU A 417 18.46 -27.99 -16.17
C LEU A 417 19.10 -28.34 -14.82
N GLU A 418 18.33 -28.24 -13.73
CA GLU A 418 18.70 -28.63 -12.37
C GLU A 418 19.02 -30.12 -12.20
N LYS A 419 18.37 -31.00 -12.96
CA LYS A 419 18.67 -32.44 -12.91
C LYS A 419 19.99 -32.76 -13.59
N LYS A 420 20.29 -32.02 -14.66
CA LYS A 420 21.55 -32.15 -15.41
C LYS A 420 22.73 -31.54 -14.65
N TYR A 421 22.51 -30.44 -13.95
CA TYR A 421 23.52 -29.74 -13.17
C TYR A 421 23.02 -29.46 -11.74
N PRO A 422 23.10 -30.45 -10.83
CA PRO A 422 22.59 -30.30 -9.45
C PRO A 422 23.21 -29.13 -8.68
N ALA A 423 24.45 -28.75 -9.02
CA ALA A 423 25.13 -27.60 -8.43
C ALA A 423 24.38 -26.28 -8.68
N PHE A 424 23.64 -26.15 -9.78
CA PHE A 424 22.84 -24.96 -10.08
C PHE A 424 21.66 -24.81 -9.13
N GLN A 425 20.98 -25.91 -8.80
CA GLN A 425 19.90 -25.90 -7.82
C GLN A 425 20.41 -25.45 -6.46
N LYS A 426 21.64 -25.85 -6.09
CA LYS A 426 22.24 -25.42 -4.83
C LYS A 426 22.41 -23.89 -4.75
N VAL A 427 22.76 -23.20 -5.84
CA VAL A 427 22.80 -21.72 -5.88
C VAL A 427 21.42 -21.13 -5.63
N VAL A 428 20.39 -21.66 -6.30
CA VAL A 428 19.00 -21.24 -6.14
C VAL A 428 18.56 -21.42 -4.69
N ASP A 429 18.77 -22.60 -4.11
CA ASP A 429 18.41 -22.92 -2.74
C ASP A 429 19.14 -22.02 -1.72
N ASN A 430 20.43 -21.76 -1.95
CA ASN A 430 21.23 -20.87 -1.10
C ASN A 430 20.67 -19.44 -1.05
N VAL A 431 20.10 -18.93 -2.15
CA VAL A 431 19.49 -17.60 -2.20
C VAL A 431 18.07 -17.61 -1.62
N TYR A 432 17.22 -18.52 -2.07
CA TYR A 432 15.81 -18.57 -1.67
C TYR A 432 15.59 -19.08 -0.24
N SER A 433 16.59 -19.69 0.40
CA SER A 433 16.54 -20.04 1.83
C SER A 433 16.86 -18.88 2.77
N ILE A 434 17.38 -17.76 2.26
CA ILE A 434 17.67 -16.58 3.09
C ILE A 434 16.33 -16.02 3.59
N PRO A 435 16.11 -15.87 4.92
CA PRO A 435 14.78 -15.56 5.46
C PRO A 435 14.08 -14.38 4.80
N LYS A 436 14.78 -13.26 4.59
CA LYS A 436 14.23 -12.04 3.97
C LYS A 436 13.87 -12.24 2.50
N VAL A 437 14.70 -13.00 1.77
CA VAL A 437 14.46 -13.34 0.35
C VAL A 437 13.31 -14.34 0.25
N LYS A 438 13.24 -15.31 1.15
CA LYS A 438 12.15 -16.28 1.26
C LYS A 438 10.82 -15.58 1.52
N THR A 439 10.78 -14.64 2.47
CA THR A 439 9.59 -13.82 2.74
C THR A 439 9.12 -13.08 1.48
N TYR A 440 10.04 -12.53 0.69
CA TYR A 440 9.69 -11.90 -0.59
C TYR A 440 9.20 -12.92 -1.63
N ALA A 441 9.88 -14.06 -1.78
CA ALA A 441 9.59 -15.06 -2.80
C ALA A 441 8.29 -15.83 -2.56
N ASP A 442 7.95 -16.04 -1.28
CA ASP A 442 6.74 -16.72 -0.85
C ASP A 442 5.54 -15.77 -0.76
N ALA A 443 5.76 -14.46 -0.91
CA ALA A 443 4.70 -13.48 -0.87
C ALA A 443 3.68 -13.79 -1.96
N TYR A 444 2.42 -13.83 -1.57
CA TYR A 444 1.32 -14.03 -2.52
C TYR A 444 1.22 -12.81 -3.43
N VAL A 445 0.91 -13.01 -4.71
CA VAL A 445 0.47 -11.93 -5.61
C VAL A 445 -1.00 -12.15 -5.92
N VAL A 446 -1.86 -11.22 -5.56
CA VAL A 446 -3.29 -11.26 -5.91
C VAL A 446 -3.50 -10.45 -7.18
N HIS A 447 -3.99 -11.11 -8.22
CA HIS A 447 -4.32 -10.47 -9.49
C HIS A 447 -5.82 -10.27 -9.58
N TYR A 448 -6.28 -9.01 -9.56
CA TYR A 448 -7.68 -8.68 -9.72
C TYR A 448 -7.88 -7.27 -10.27
N PHE A 449 -9.11 -6.93 -10.66
CA PHE A 449 -9.43 -5.57 -11.07
C PHE A 449 -9.27 -4.56 -9.92
N ASN A 450 -9.25 -3.27 -10.26
CA ASN A 450 -9.25 -2.18 -9.28
C ASN A 450 -10.61 -2.04 -8.56
N GLY A 451 -10.99 -3.06 -7.78
CA GLY A 451 -12.21 -3.09 -6.97
C GLY A 451 -12.19 -4.28 -6.01
N LYS A 452 -13.20 -4.37 -5.12
CA LYS A 452 -13.35 -5.50 -4.18
C LYS A 452 -13.71 -6.78 -4.93
N GLY A 453 -14.97 -6.83 -5.40
CA GLY A 453 -15.52 -7.95 -6.17
C GLY A 453 -15.12 -9.32 -5.62
N LEU A 454 -14.75 -10.21 -6.52
CA LEU A 454 -14.27 -11.57 -6.21
C LEU A 454 -12.81 -11.61 -5.72
N GLY A 455 -12.05 -10.52 -5.84
CA GLY A 455 -10.68 -10.44 -5.32
C GLY A 455 -10.62 -10.22 -3.81
N GLU A 456 -11.59 -9.50 -3.25
CA GLU A 456 -11.57 -9.11 -1.84
C GLU A 456 -11.61 -10.28 -0.86
N PRO A 457 -12.44 -11.33 -1.05
CA PRO A 457 -12.37 -12.53 -0.21
C PRO A 457 -10.96 -13.10 -0.06
N ILE A 458 -10.17 -13.09 -1.15
CA ILE A 458 -8.80 -13.62 -1.16
C ILE A 458 -7.90 -12.69 -0.33
N ARG A 459 -8.02 -11.38 -0.50
CA ARG A 459 -7.25 -10.38 0.25
C ARG A 459 -7.52 -10.46 1.76
N LEU A 460 -8.78 -10.57 2.15
CA LEU A 460 -9.17 -10.70 3.56
C LEU A 460 -8.63 -12.00 4.17
N LEU A 461 -8.65 -13.11 3.43
CA LEU A 461 -8.07 -14.38 3.88
C LEU A 461 -6.55 -14.29 4.02
N LEU A 462 -5.83 -13.69 3.07
CA LEU A 462 -4.38 -13.48 3.17
C LEU A 462 -4.01 -12.55 4.33
N ALA A 463 -4.81 -11.51 4.58
CA ALA A 463 -4.67 -10.63 5.73
C ALA A 463 -4.90 -11.38 7.05
N TYR A 464 -5.88 -12.29 7.12
CA TYR A 464 -6.09 -13.16 8.27
C TYR A 464 -4.87 -14.06 8.53
N GLY A 465 -4.31 -14.65 7.46
CA GLY A 465 -3.12 -15.49 7.51
C GLY A 465 -1.81 -14.76 7.83
N ASP A 466 -1.79 -13.43 7.74
CA ASP A 466 -0.61 -12.58 7.99
C ASP A 466 0.56 -12.84 7.06
N GLU A 467 0.29 -13.30 5.84
CA GLU A 467 1.35 -13.80 4.95
C GLU A 467 1.97 -12.73 4.06
N GLY A 468 1.47 -11.48 4.11
CA GLY A 468 1.89 -10.41 3.20
C GLY A 468 1.56 -10.75 1.74
N PHE A 469 1.09 -9.77 0.97
CA PHE A 469 0.84 -10.00 -0.44
C PHE A 469 1.02 -8.74 -1.28
N GLU A 470 1.46 -8.94 -2.51
CA GLU A 470 1.42 -7.93 -3.56
C GLU A 470 0.00 -7.91 -4.16
N ASP A 471 -0.65 -6.75 -4.15
CA ASP A 471 -1.99 -6.58 -4.73
C ASP A 471 -1.88 -5.99 -6.14
N HIS A 472 -1.81 -6.86 -7.14
CA HIS A 472 -1.70 -6.45 -8.53
C HIS A 472 -3.08 -6.11 -9.11
N ARG A 473 -3.37 -4.80 -9.18
CA ARG A 473 -4.62 -4.23 -9.69
C ARG A 473 -4.57 -4.05 -11.22
N VAL A 474 -5.34 -4.86 -11.94
CA VAL A 474 -5.48 -4.78 -13.41
C VAL A 474 -6.51 -3.72 -13.77
N ALA A 475 -6.11 -2.68 -14.51
CA ALA A 475 -7.06 -1.68 -14.98
C ALA A 475 -7.99 -2.24 -16.07
N GLY A 476 -9.25 -1.80 -16.11
CA GLY A 476 -10.23 -2.30 -17.09
C GLY A 476 -9.79 -2.14 -18.55
N LYS A 477 -9.10 -1.04 -18.87
CA LYS A 477 -8.48 -0.79 -20.19
C LYS A 477 -7.35 -1.75 -20.55
N ASP A 478 -6.79 -2.45 -19.57
CA ASP A 478 -5.67 -3.39 -19.73
C ASP A 478 -6.15 -4.83 -19.85
N TRP A 479 -7.42 -5.09 -19.53
CA TRP A 479 -7.99 -6.42 -19.43
C TRP A 479 -7.83 -7.26 -20.71
N ALA A 480 -8.09 -6.69 -21.89
CA ALA A 480 -8.06 -7.45 -23.13
C ALA A 480 -6.69 -8.09 -23.41
N GLU A 481 -5.60 -7.39 -23.06
CA GLU A 481 -4.25 -7.91 -23.19
C GLU A 481 -3.91 -8.82 -22.00
N TYR A 482 -4.21 -8.35 -20.79
CA TYR A 482 -3.90 -9.09 -19.56
C TYR A 482 -4.55 -10.47 -19.52
N LYS A 483 -5.78 -10.59 -20.03
CA LYS A 483 -6.56 -11.82 -20.14
C LYS A 483 -5.77 -12.95 -20.81
N LYS A 484 -4.91 -12.63 -21.78
CA LYS A 484 -4.06 -13.62 -22.48
C LYS A 484 -3.01 -14.27 -21.58
N THR A 485 -2.67 -13.62 -20.46
CA THR A 485 -1.70 -14.11 -19.47
C THR A 485 -2.36 -14.90 -18.34
N THR A 486 -3.70 -14.95 -18.31
CA THR A 486 -4.47 -15.64 -17.27
C THR A 486 -4.70 -17.10 -17.65
N LEU A 487 -4.79 -17.99 -16.65
CA LEU A 487 -5.00 -19.44 -16.86
C LEU A 487 -6.27 -19.76 -17.64
N PHE A 488 -7.39 -19.12 -17.29
CA PHE A 488 -8.73 -19.44 -17.80
C PHE A 488 -9.41 -18.26 -18.49
N GLY A 489 -8.66 -17.21 -18.86
CA GLY A 489 -9.26 -15.99 -19.38
C GLY A 489 -10.09 -15.21 -18.35
N GLN A 490 -9.82 -15.39 -17.05
CA GLN A 490 -10.62 -14.89 -15.94
C GLN A 490 -9.74 -14.43 -14.76
N LEU A 491 -10.28 -13.50 -13.97
CA LEU A 491 -9.77 -13.07 -12.67
C LEU A 491 -10.84 -13.36 -11.59
N PRO A 492 -10.47 -13.54 -10.31
CA PRO A 492 -9.12 -13.39 -9.74
C PRO A 492 -8.18 -14.57 -10.03
N MET A 493 -6.88 -14.28 -9.91
CA MET A 493 -5.82 -15.27 -9.78
C MET A 493 -4.94 -14.94 -8.58
N ILE A 494 -4.23 -15.95 -8.09
CA ILE A 494 -3.18 -15.79 -7.10
C ILE A 494 -1.89 -16.43 -7.62
N GLU A 495 -0.74 -15.83 -7.35
CA GLU A 495 0.59 -16.35 -7.68
C GLU A 495 1.39 -16.53 -6.40
N PHE A 496 2.03 -17.68 -6.24
CA PHE A 496 3.00 -17.99 -5.18
C PHE A 496 3.81 -19.22 -5.60
N ASP A 497 5.00 -19.42 -5.05
CA ASP A 497 5.92 -20.51 -5.44
C ASP A 497 6.17 -20.59 -6.96
N GLY A 498 6.15 -19.43 -7.64
CA GLY A 498 6.28 -19.34 -9.11
C GLY A 498 5.15 -19.99 -9.90
N LYS A 499 4.01 -20.29 -9.28
CA LYS A 499 2.83 -20.89 -9.92
C LYS A 499 1.62 -19.98 -9.80
N ARG A 500 0.81 -19.98 -10.85
CA ARG A 500 -0.49 -19.28 -10.87
C ARG A 500 -1.63 -20.25 -10.58
N TYR A 501 -2.61 -19.77 -9.83
CA TYR A 501 -3.86 -20.47 -9.54
C TYR A 501 -5.03 -19.51 -9.79
N ALA A 502 -6.15 -20.03 -10.27
CA ALA A 502 -7.32 -19.24 -10.64
C ALA A 502 -8.59 -19.81 -9.98
N GLN A 503 -9.70 -19.08 -10.11
CA GLN A 503 -11.02 -19.33 -9.49
C GLN A 503 -11.10 -18.90 -8.03
N ALA A 504 -11.91 -17.86 -7.78
CA ALA A 504 -12.05 -17.23 -6.47
C ALA A 504 -12.38 -18.23 -5.35
N THR A 505 -13.37 -19.10 -5.57
CA THR A 505 -13.80 -20.10 -4.59
C THR A 505 -12.72 -21.15 -4.30
N SER A 506 -11.99 -21.58 -5.32
CA SER A 506 -10.91 -22.57 -5.15
C SER A 506 -9.75 -21.98 -4.36
N ILE A 507 -9.38 -20.72 -4.65
CA ILE A 507 -8.36 -19.97 -3.91
C ILE A 507 -8.81 -19.76 -2.45
N CYS A 508 -10.04 -19.30 -2.23
CA CYS A 508 -10.57 -19.06 -0.88
C CYS A 508 -10.66 -20.36 -0.07
N ARG A 509 -11.06 -21.48 -0.69
CA ARG A 509 -11.09 -22.79 -0.03
C ARG A 509 -9.68 -23.29 0.33
N TYR A 510 -8.70 -23.08 -0.55
CA TYR A 510 -7.30 -23.41 -0.26
C TYR A 510 -6.78 -22.62 0.94
N LEU A 511 -6.94 -21.29 0.92
CA LEU A 511 -6.53 -20.42 2.04
C LEU A 511 -7.32 -20.75 3.30
N GLY A 512 -8.62 -21.02 3.18
CA GLY A 512 -9.48 -21.46 4.28
C GLY A 512 -8.95 -22.73 4.95
N LYS A 513 -8.56 -23.74 4.18
CA LYS A 513 -7.92 -24.95 4.72
C LYS A 513 -6.57 -24.62 5.37
N LYS A 514 -5.76 -23.81 4.72
CA LYS A 514 -4.44 -23.40 5.22
C LYS A 514 -4.51 -22.70 6.58
N TYR A 515 -5.54 -21.88 6.80
CA TYR A 515 -5.70 -21.08 8.01
C TYR A 515 -6.71 -21.65 9.02
N GLY A 516 -7.13 -22.91 8.86
CA GLY A 516 -8.04 -23.57 9.81
C GLY A 516 -9.49 -23.05 9.78
N LEU A 517 -9.93 -22.49 8.66
CA LEU A 517 -11.27 -21.92 8.44
C LEU A 517 -12.18 -22.82 7.58
N ALA A 518 -11.79 -24.08 7.36
CA ALA A 518 -12.50 -25.03 6.50
C ALA A 518 -13.50 -25.93 7.25
N GLY A 519 -13.79 -25.63 8.51
CA GLY A 519 -14.52 -26.53 9.41
C GLY A 519 -13.60 -27.59 10.02
N ASP A 520 -14.06 -28.16 11.13
CA ASP A 520 -13.40 -29.21 11.91
C ASP A 520 -13.84 -30.61 11.44
N THR A 521 -15.02 -30.71 10.81
CA THR A 521 -15.56 -31.98 10.28
C THR A 521 -15.89 -31.90 8.78
N PRO A 522 -15.98 -33.05 8.09
CA PRO A 522 -16.43 -33.10 6.69
C PRO A 522 -17.82 -32.47 6.47
N GLU A 523 -18.72 -32.59 7.45
CA GLU A 523 -20.07 -32.03 7.40
C GLU A 523 -20.03 -30.50 7.47
N GLU A 524 -19.21 -29.93 8.35
CA GLU A 524 -19.02 -28.47 8.40
C GLU A 524 -18.37 -27.94 7.12
N ALA A 525 -17.39 -28.67 6.55
CA ALA A 525 -16.80 -28.33 5.27
C ALA A 525 -17.84 -28.34 4.12
N LEU A 526 -18.74 -29.33 4.14
CA LEU A 526 -19.87 -29.42 3.20
C LEU A 526 -20.84 -28.24 3.37
N GLU A 527 -21.17 -27.86 4.61
CA GLU A 527 -22.05 -26.72 4.89
C GLU A 527 -21.43 -25.40 4.41
N ILE A 528 -20.12 -25.21 4.58
CA ILE A 528 -19.38 -24.05 4.06
C ILE A 528 -19.46 -23.99 2.54
N ASP A 529 -19.17 -25.11 1.86
CA ASP A 529 -19.24 -25.21 0.40
C ASP A 529 -20.67 -24.92 -0.10
N GLN A 530 -21.69 -25.50 0.55
CA GLN A 530 -23.10 -25.28 0.22
C GLN A 530 -23.50 -23.80 0.35
N PHE A 531 -23.08 -23.10 1.40
CA PHE A 531 -23.37 -21.68 1.58
C PHE A 531 -22.72 -20.83 0.48
N VAL A 532 -21.47 -21.11 0.14
CA VAL A 532 -20.72 -20.37 -0.89
C VAL A 532 -21.28 -20.65 -2.29
N ASP A 533 -21.69 -21.88 -2.57
CA ASP A 533 -22.33 -22.25 -3.83
C ASP A 533 -23.67 -21.52 -3.98
N LEU A 534 -24.46 -21.40 -2.91
CA LEU A 534 -25.68 -20.58 -2.93
C LEU A 534 -25.37 -19.10 -3.23
N LEU A 535 -24.29 -18.54 -2.68
CA LEU A 535 -23.85 -17.17 -3.00
C LEU A 535 -23.40 -17.04 -4.46
N ASN A 536 -22.76 -18.07 -5.02
CA ASN A 536 -22.39 -18.09 -6.43
C ASN A 536 -23.59 -18.20 -7.35
N ASP A 537 -24.61 -18.99 -7.01
CA ASP A 537 -25.86 -19.07 -7.76
C ASP A 537 -26.54 -17.70 -7.84
N PHE A 538 -26.65 -17.03 -6.68
CA PHE A 538 -27.13 -15.65 -6.63
C PHE A 538 -26.30 -14.73 -7.53
N ARG A 539 -24.97 -14.77 -7.40
CA ARG A 539 -24.05 -13.93 -8.16
C ARG A 539 -24.19 -14.16 -9.67
N MET A 540 -24.29 -15.40 -10.11
CA MET A 540 -24.42 -15.75 -11.52
C MET A 540 -25.74 -15.23 -12.10
N LYS A 541 -26.83 -15.34 -11.33
CA LYS A 541 -28.13 -14.74 -11.69
C LYS A 541 -28.05 -13.22 -11.77
N ALA A 542 -27.51 -12.57 -10.74
CA ALA A 542 -27.31 -11.12 -10.72
C ALA A 542 -26.42 -10.62 -11.89
N ALA A 543 -25.38 -11.36 -12.25
CA ALA A 543 -24.50 -11.02 -13.36
C ALA A 543 -25.23 -10.90 -14.70
N THR A 544 -26.32 -11.67 -14.92
CA THR A 544 -27.15 -11.56 -16.13
C THR A 544 -27.87 -10.23 -16.27
N VAL A 545 -28.09 -9.54 -15.15
CA VAL A 545 -28.67 -8.20 -15.09
C VAL A 545 -27.56 -7.16 -15.23
N VAL A 546 -26.52 -7.26 -14.40
CA VAL A 546 -25.42 -6.28 -14.33
C VAL A 546 -24.70 -6.12 -15.67
N TYR A 547 -24.44 -7.22 -16.37
CA TYR A 547 -23.70 -7.22 -17.64
C TYR A 547 -24.58 -7.14 -18.88
N GLU A 548 -25.89 -6.91 -18.74
CA GLU A 548 -26.75 -6.58 -19.88
C GLU A 548 -26.26 -5.28 -20.54
N LYS A 549 -26.18 -5.27 -21.88
CA LYS A 549 -25.64 -4.13 -22.64
C LYS A 549 -26.72 -3.12 -23.00
N ASP A 550 -27.94 -3.59 -23.22
CA ASP A 550 -29.07 -2.70 -23.49
C ASP A 550 -29.65 -2.18 -22.17
N GLU A 551 -29.57 -0.86 -21.96
CA GLU A 551 -30.01 -0.24 -20.72
C GLU A 551 -31.50 -0.41 -20.43
N LYS A 552 -32.36 -0.48 -21.46
CA LYS A 552 -33.81 -0.73 -21.25
C LYS A 552 -34.04 -2.17 -20.81
N ILE A 553 -33.39 -3.13 -21.45
CA ILE A 553 -33.48 -4.54 -21.07
C ILE A 553 -32.88 -4.76 -19.68
N LYS A 554 -31.76 -4.09 -19.37
CA LYS A 554 -31.13 -4.12 -18.04
C LYS A 554 -32.11 -3.68 -16.97
N GLU A 555 -32.78 -2.54 -17.15
CA GLU A 555 -33.73 -2.03 -16.17
C GLU A 555 -34.95 -2.95 -16.02
N GLN A 556 -35.49 -3.46 -17.13
CA GLN A 556 -36.59 -4.44 -17.10
C GLN A 556 -36.21 -5.72 -16.34
N LYS A 557 -35.03 -6.28 -16.63
CA LYS A 557 -34.48 -7.44 -15.90
C LYS A 557 -34.26 -7.11 -14.42
N PHE A 558 -33.76 -5.91 -14.11
CA PHE A 558 -33.54 -5.50 -12.73
C PHE A 558 -34.86 -5.42 -11.96
N GLU A 559 -35.92 -4.85 -12.54
CA GLU A 559 -37.25 -4.83 -11.93
C GLU A 559 -37.81 -6.23 -11.70
N GLU A 560 -37.69 -7.12 -12.69
CA GLU A 560 -38.11 -8.52 -12.58
C GLU A 560 -37.36 -9.25 -11.46
N TYR A 561 -36.03 -9.16 -11.45
CA TYR A 561 -35.18 -9.83 -10.47
C TYR A 561 -35.39 -9.26 -9.07
N SER A 562 -35.58 -7.95 -8.94
CA SER A 562 -35.84 -7.31 -7.65
C SER A 562 -37.18 -7.73 -7.03
N LYS A 563 -38.17 -8.12 -7.85
CA LYS A 563 -39.47 -8.62 -7.38
C LYS A 563 -39.45 -10.11 -7.10
N ASN A 564 -38.80 -10.90 -7.95
CA ASN A 564 -39.01 -12.36 -7.99
C ASN A 564 -37.78 -13.18 -7.61
N VAL A 565 -36.56 -12.65 -7.77
CA VAL A 565 -35.32 -13.44 -7.63
C VAL A 565 -34.53 -13.01 -6.41
N PHE A 566 -34.17 -11.73 -6.30
CA PHE A 566 -33.33 -11.22 -5.22
C PHE A 566 -33.93 -11.44 -3.83
N PRO A 567 -35.23 -11.17 -3.57
CA PRO A 567 -35.82 -11.39 -2.26
C PRO A 567 -35.67 -12.85 -1.78
N GLU A 568 -35.87 -13.82 -2.67
CA GLU A 568 -35.77 -15.24 -2.32
C GLU A 568 -34.36 -15.63 -1.83
N TYR A 569 -33.31 -15.17 -2.50
CA TYR A 569 -31.94 -15.43 -2.07
C TYR A 569 -31.60 -14.68 -0.79
N LEU A 570 -32.03 -13.42 -0.65
CA LEU A 570 -31.79 -12.64 0.56
C LEU A 570 -32.47 -13.26 1.77
N ASP A 571 -33.70 -13.75 1.63
CA ASP A 571 -34.41 -14.46 2.70
C ASP A 571 -33.68 -15.75 3.08
N ARG A 572 -33.21 -16.54 2.10
CA ARG A 572 -32.40 -17.74 2.37
C ARG A 572 -31.11 -17.43 3.12
N PHE A 573 -30.34 -16.43 2.67
CA PHE A 573 -29.14 -16.00 3.38
C PHE A 573 -29.48 -15.51 4.79
N ASN A 574 -30.56 -14.74 4.95
CA ASN A 574 -30.99 -14.22 6.24
C ASN A 574 -31.32 -15.36 7.19
N THR A 575 -32.13 -16.34 6.76
CA THR A 575 -32.47 -17.52 7.56
C THR A 575 -31.24 -18.33 7.96
N ILE A 576 -30.31 -18.58 7.04
CA ILE A 576 -29.10 -19.36 7.34
C ILE A 576 -28.24 -18.60 8.36
N ILE A 577 -27.94 -17.33 8.10
CA ILE A 577 -27.04 -16.52 8.95
C ILE A 577 -27.67 -16.26 10.32
N GLU A 578 -28.99 -16.03 10.38
CA GLU A 578 -29.72 -15.84 11.64
C GLU A 578 -29.68 -17.10 12.51
N LYS A 579 -29.98 -18.27 11.92
CA LYS A 579 -29.87 -19.57 12.60
C LYS A 579 -28.45 -19.81 13.13
N ASN A 580 -27.45 -19.30 12.43
CA ASN A 580 -26.04 -19.44 12.73
C ASN A 580 -25.45 -18.23 13.48
N ASN A 581 -26.29 -17.45 14.17
CA ASN A 581 -25.90 -16.36 15.06
C ASN A 581 -24.95 -15.32 14.43
N GLY A 582 -25.16 -14.98 13.16
CA GLY A 582 -24.31 -14.01 12.45
C GLY A 582 -23.04 -14.59 11.86
N TYR A 583 -22.98 -15.90 11.63
CA TYR A 583 -21.95 -16.61 10.86
C TYR A 583 -22.59 -17.40 9.71
N ALA A 584 -21.80 -17.79 8.72
CA ALA A 584 -22.24 -18.66 7.64
C ALA A 584 -22.63 -20.06 8.15
N ILE A 585 -21.85 -20.64 9.07
CA ILE A 585 -22.03 -22.00 9.61
C ILE A 585 -21.94 -22.08 11.16
N GLY A 586 -22.28 -21.00 11.86
CA GLY A 586 -22.33 -20.95 13.34
C GLY A 586 -20.99 -20.65 14.01
N LYS A 587 -19.90 -20.66 13.25
CA LYS A 587 -18.56 -20.24 13.64
C LYS A 587 -17.82 -19.59 12.47
N LEU A 588 -16.71 -18.92 12.76
CA LEU A 588 -15.88 -18.28 11.74
C LEU A 588 -15.33 -19.32 10.75
N SER A 589 -15.54 -19.07 9.47
CA SER A 589 -15.17 -19.94 8.36
C SER A 589 -14.78 -19.11 7.13
N TRP A 590 -14.19 -19.72 6.11
CA TRP A 590 -13.83 -18.99 4.88
C TRP A 590 -15.08 -18.52 4.09
N ALA A 591 -16.26 -19.08 4.35
CA ALA A 591 -17.52 -18.57 3.82
C ALA A 591 -17.87 -17.17 4.36
N ASP A 592 -17.53 -16.88 5.63
CA ASP A 592 -17.74 -15.55 6.21
C ASP A 592 -16.89 -14.50 5.50
N PHE A 593 -15.62 -14.83 5.23
CA PHE A 593 -14.71 -13.98 4.44
C PHE A 593 -15.19 -13.79 3.00
N TYR A 594 -15.73 -14.85 2.38
CA TYR A 594 -16.28 -14.79 1.03
C TYR A 594 -17.52 -13.89 0.98
N PHE A 595 -18.43 -14.02 1.95
CA PHE A 595 -19.61 -13.17 2.07
C PHE A 595 -19.24 -11.71 2.36
N ALA A 596 -18.37 -11.47 3.35
CA ALA A 596 -17.94 -10.13 3.77
C ALA A 596 -17.16 -9.40 2.67
N GLY A 597 -16.28 -10.10 1.95
CA GLY A 597 -15.53 -9.52 0.82
C GLY A 597 -16.43 -9.15 -0.36
N PHE A 598 -17.51 -9.90 -0.59
CA PHE A 598 -18.48 -9.61 -1.65
C PHE A 598 -19.59 -8.63 -1.23
N PHE A 599 -19.70 -8.29 0.06
CA PHE A 599 -20.83 -7.55 0.61
C PHE A 599 -21.06 -6.17 -0.03
N ASP A 600 -20.00 -5.41 -0.32
CA ASP A 600 -20.17 -4.13 -1.00
C ASP A 600 -20.61 -4.30 -2.46
N SER A 601 -20.19 -5.38 -3.12
CA SER A 601 -20.71 -5.73 -4.45
C SER A 601 -22.20 -6.08 -4.39
N LEU A 602 -22.67 -6.73 -3.31
CA LEU A 602 -24.09 -7.00 -3.11
C LEU A 602 -24.90 -5.71 -3.01
N LYS A 603 -24.44 -4.70 -2.25
CA LYS A 603 -25.12 -3.39 -2.16
C LYS A 603 -25.31 -2.76 -3.53
N THR A 604 -24.26 -2.77 -4.35
CA THR A 604 -24.28 -2.21 -5.71
C THR A 604 -25.19 -3.01 -6.64
N ILE A 605 -25.07 -4.35 -6.64
CA ILE A 605 -25.88 -5.26 -7.46
C ILE A 605 -27.37 -5.09 -7.16
N LEU A 606 -27.73 -5.01 -5.88
CA LEU A 606 -29.11 -4.93 -5.41
C LEU A 606 -29.66 -3.51 -5.48
N ARG A 607 -28.81 -2.49 -5.69
CA ARG A 607 -29.13 -1.07 -5.53
C ARG A 607 -29.72 -0.75 -4.14
N ILE A 608 -29.14 -1.36 -3.10
CA ILE A 608 -29.52 -1.14 -1.69
C ILE A 608 -28.27 -0.67 -0.93
N PRO A 609 -27.99 0.65 -0.88
CA PRO A 609 -26.80 1.18 -0.21
C PRO A 609 -26.74 0.84 1.29
N ASP A 610 -27.90 0.73 1.92
CA ASP A 610 -28.10 0.45 3.35
C ASP A 610 -28.44 -1.03 3.63
N LEU A 611 -27.94 -1.95 2.79
CA LEU A 611 -28.25 -3.39 2.88
C LEU A 611 -28.04 -3.97 4.30
N GLY A 612 -27.01 -3.49 5.01
CA GLY A 612 -26.73 -3.91 6.39
C GLY A 612 -27.79 -3.47 7.40
N ASN A 613 -28.46 -2.32 7.18
CA ASN A 613 -29.59 -1.89 8.03
C ASN A 613 -30.82 -2.74 7.75
N ARG A 614 -31.06 -3.08 6.48
CA ARG A 614 -32.20 -3.92 6.06
C ARG A 614 -32.05 -5.37 6.52
N PHE A 615 -30.81 -5.88 6.54
CA PHE A 615 -30.48 -7.21 7.01
C PHE A 615 -29.36 -7.14 8.06
N PRO A 616 -29.69 -6.83 9.33
CA PRO A 616 -28.69 -6.67 10.40
C PRO A 616 -27.80 -7.91 10.60
N VAL A 617 -28.32 -9.11 10.31
CA VAL A 617 -27.53 -10.35 10.39
C VAL A 617 -26.43 -10.43 9.34
N PHE A 618 -26.59 -9.80 8.17
CA PHE A 618 -25.53 -9.70 7.17
C PHE A 618 -24.41 -8.78 7.65
N GLN A 619 -24.80 -7.65 8.27
CA GLN A 619 -23.84 -6.73 8.84
C GLN A 619 -23.04 -7.40 9.96
N LYS A 620 -23.66 -8.28 10.77
CA LYS A 620 -22.93 -9.08 11.78
C LYS A 620 -21.82 -9.94 11.17
N VAL A 621 -22.06 -10.63 10.04
CA VAL A 621 -21.00 -11.43 9.37
C VAL A 621 -19.85 -10.53 8.93
N VAL A 622 -20.16 -9.37 8.37
CA VAL A 622 -19.17 -8.37 7.93
C VAL A 622 -18.38 -7.88 9.15
N ASP A 623 -19.04 -7.51 10.23
CA ASP A 623 -18.41 -7.01 11.44
C ASP A 623 -17.52 -8.07 12.10
N HIS A 624 -17.93 -9.35 12.12
CA HIS A 624 -17.12 -10.46 12.60
C HIS A 624 -15.80 -10.58 11.82
N VAL A 625 -15.82 -10.42 10.50
CA VAL A 625 -14.61 -10.50 9.67
C VAL A 625 -13.73 -9.25 9.83
N TYR A 626 -14.32 -8.06 9.69
CA TYR A 626 -13.57 -6.80 9.70
C TYR A 626 -13.13 -6.33 11.10
N SER A 627 -13.64 -6.93 12.17
CA SER A 627 -13.15 -6.70 13.54
C SER A 627 -11.90 -7.51 13.89
N ILE A 628 -11.53 -8.51 13.08
CA ILE A 628 -10.30 -9.29 13.30
C ILE A 628 -9.09 -8.36 13.14
N PRO A 629 -8.19 -8.24 14.13
CA PRO A 629 -7.15 -7.21 14.14
C PRO A 629 -6.31 -7.12 12.87
N LYS A 630 -5.91 -8.27 12.29
CA LYS A 630 -5.09 -8.32 11.08
C LYS A 630 -5.87 -7.92 9.82
N VAL A 631 -7.12 -8.37 9.73
CA VAL A 631 -8.03 -7.98 8.63
C VAL A 631 -8.37 -6.50 8.72
N LYS A 632 -8.59 -5.99 9.94
CA LYS A 632 -8.78 -4.57 10.21
C LYS A 632 -7.56 -3.74 9.81
N ALA A 633 -6.36 -4.17 10.19
CA ALA A 633 -5.12 -3.49 9.82
C ALA A 633 -4.96 -3.41 8.29
N TYR A 634 -5.25 -4.50 7.57
CA TYR A 634 -5.30 -4.50 6.11
C TYR A 634 -6.37 -3.52 5.58
N ALA A 635 -7.62 -3.60 6.06
CA ALA A 635 -8.71 -2.77 5.58
C ALA A 635 -8.48 -1.28 5.82
N ASP A 636 -7.88 -0.92 6.96
CA ASP A 636 -7.50 0.44 7.32
C ASP A 636 -6.31 0.94 6.43
N ALA A 637 -5.41 0.04 6.01
CA ALA A 637 -4.26 0.38 5.17
C ALA A 637 -4.57 0.55 3.68
N VAL A 638 -5.52 -0.22 3.13
CA VAL A 638 -5.84 -0.18 1.68
C VAL A 638 -6.82 0.94 1.32
N GLY A 639 -7.45 1.58 2.31
CA GLY A 639 -8.41 2.66 2.08
C GLY A 639 -9.68 2.18 1.35
N PRO A 640 -10.63 3.09 1.04
CA PRO A 640 -11.84 2.72 0.32
C PRO A 640 -11.53 2.39 -1.15
N THR A 641 -11.65 1.12 -1.53
CA THR A 641 -11.63 0.65 -2.93
C THR A 641 -12.76 1.26 -3.77
N GLU A 642 -12.48 1.52 -5.05
CA GLU A 642 -13.44 2.02 -6.05
C GLU A 642 -14.72 1.16 -6.17
N PHE A 643 -15.87 1.83 -6.21
CA PHE A 643 -17.13 1.39 -6.79
C PHE A 643 -17.70 2.52 -7.65
#